data_AF-A0A9D6KT16-F1
#
_entry.id   AF-A0A9D6KT16-F1
#
_cell.length_a   1.000
_cell.length_b   1.000
_cell.length_c   1.000
_cell.angle_alpha   90.00
_cell.angle_beta   90.00
_cell.angle_gamma   90.00
#
_symmetry.space_group_name_H-M   'P 1'
#
loop_
_entity.id
_entity.type
_entity.pdbx_description
1 polymer ?
#
loop_
_entity_poly.entity_id
_entity_poly.type
_entity_poly.pdbx_seq_one_letter_code
_entity_poly.pdbx_strand_id
1 'polypeptide(L)'
;MHRRTQADYIAVKRYNDKGEAVGETRFVGLFTSESFTESTRNIPVLRRRADWVMEQANFSRGGHSAKTLRKIIEYYPREEMWQMSREELLNIALGVLHLFDRPRARVFLRRDRFNRFVTALAYIPKDRFNTHLREQVGQAIARAYGGKVESFAPQLGENQLARVLFVIGDIDKKRPDPDLHALDAEIGRFARTWEDDFTSALLDSNLFDAAAREYAAMRFDDAFTGAYRDLYPVNEALIDASEILASSDTDVIRVRAYRREGDPANVMRCKFYARGDILALSATVPILEKMGLFVDSEVNFELQLKAAPLHPAERVFIHDIETRTADGKSIDLETAGRKFEDAFTAIWTGRAESDGFNRLILTLPCTWREAALIRALARYRQQTGLDPSQTIQEQALAANPKIAALILAIFRARFDPNLPESMDTRRIRSQRLEIMLDTALNEVVSLDDDRALRRIAQLVTTIRRTNYFQPAPGGETKPYMSFKIDSHAVAELPAPKPYREIWVASPQVEGVHLRFGPVARGGLRWSDRRDDFRTEVLDLVKAQQVKNAIIVPVGAKGGFFPKTLPPRGAPNFQDVGIEAYKTFLRGLLDITDNIVGDKVKPPPSVIRWDDDDSYLVVAADKGTATFSDIANGISADYGHWLGDAFASGGSVGYDHKAMGITAKGAWEAVKRHFREIGKNIQEEEFTVIGVGDMSGDVFGNGMLLSRKIRLLAAFDHRDIFIDPNPGDSEKNWIERKRLF
;
A
#
# COMPACT_ATOMS: atom_id res chain seq x y z
N MET A 1 -41.37 -47.81 -42.16
CA MET A 1 -41.47 -46.44 -41.62
C MET A 1 -40.11 -45.78 -41.71
N HIS A 2 -39.93 -44.74 -42.53
CA HIS A 2 -38.60 -44.19 -42.85
C HIS A 2 -38.17 -42.97 -42.00
N ARG A 3 -39.03 -42.39 -41.15
CA ARG A 3 -38.67 -41.30 -40.22
C ARG A 3 -39.72 -41.15 -39.11
N ARG A 4 -39.30 -40.92 -37.86
CA ARG A 4 -40.20 -40.67 -36.70
C ARG A 4 -40.37 -39.16 -36.52
N THR A 5 -41.26 -38.57 -37.30
CA THR A 5 -41.56 -37.13 -37.34
C THR A 5 -43.08 -36.90 -37.34
N GLN A 6 -43.54 -35.69 -37.01
CA GLN A 6 -44.97 -35.35 -37.05
C GLN A 6 -45.49 -35.42 -38.49
N ALA A 7 -46.72 -35.94 -38.67
CA ALA A 7 -47.37 -36.02 -39.97
C ALA A 7 -47.94 -34.66 -40.39
N ASP A 8 -47.75 -34.30 -41.65
CA ASP A 8 -48.35 -33.12 -42.27
C ASP A 8 -49.85 -33.33 -42.47
N TYR A 9 -50.63 -32.29 -42.17
CA TYR A 9 -52.08 -32.25 -42.40
C TYR A 9 -52.40 -31.19 -43.45
N ILE A 10 -52.80 -31.64 -44.65
CA ILE A 10 -53.21 -30.76 -45.75
C ILE A 10 -54.71 -30.90 -45.93
N ALA A 11 -55.44 -29.80 -45.72
CA ALA A 11 -56.87 -29.73 -45.97
C ALA A 11 -57.16 -28.89 -47.23
N VAL A 12 -57.81 -29.50 -48.21
CA VAL A 12 -58.33 -28.83 -49.39
C VAL A 12 -59.84 -28.64 -49.20
N LYS A 13 -60.26 -27.40 -48.97
CA LYS A 13 -61.69 -27.05 -48.82
C LYS A 13 -62.41 -27.22 -50.15
N ARG A 14 -63.59 -27.83 -50.12
CA ARG A 14 -64.52 -27.93 -51.25
C ARG A 14 -65.60 -26.88 -51.07
N TYR A 15 -65.81 -26.07 -52.10
CA TYR A 15 -66.80 -24.99 -52.10
C TYR A 15 -67.96 -25.36 -53.03
N ASN A 16 -69.18 -24.95 -52.68
CA ASN A 16 -70.33 -25.03 -53.58
C ASN A 16 -70.31 -23.87 -54.60
N ASP A 17 -71.28 -23.86 -55.52
CA ASP A 17 -71.41 -22.82 -56.57
C ASP A 17 -71.69 -21.42 -56.01
N LYS A 18 -72.00 -21.29 -54.72
CA LYS A 18 -72.18 -20.01 -54.00
C LYS A 18 -70.91 -19.55 -53.27
N GLY A 19 -69.81 -20.30 -53.37
CA GLY A 19 -68.56 -20.00 -52.69
C GLY A 19 -68.54 -20.38 -51.21
N GLU A 20 -69.52 -21.15 -50.73
CA GLU A 20 -69.58 -21.61 -49.34
C GLU A 20 -68.83 -22.93 -49.20
N ALA A 21 -68.04 -23.09 -48.13
CA ALA A 21 -67.32 -24.32 -47.87
C ALA A 21 -68.29 -25.44 -47.44
N VAL A 22 -68.47 -26.45 -48.28
CA VAL A 22 -69.40 -27.59 -48.06
C VAL A 22 -68.71 -28.90 -47.68
N GLY A 23 -67.37 -28.91 -47.66
CA GLY A 23 -66.61 -30.05 -47.17
C GLY A 23 -65.11 -29.82 -47.28
N GLU A 24 -64.33 -30.84 -46.94
CA GLU A 24 -62.89 -30.83 -47.12
C GLU A 24 -62.38 -32.21 -47.54
N THR A 25 -61.24 -32.21 -48.23
CA THR A 25 -60.44 -33.41 -48.47
C THR A 25 -59.18 -33.28 -47.65
N ARG A 26 -58.93 -34.25 -46.77
CA ARG A 26 -57.80 -34.26 -45.85
C ARG A 26 -56.74 -35.24 -46.35
N PHE A 27 -55.51 -34.77 -46.49
CA PHE A 27 -54.34 -35.59 -46.73
C PHE A 27 -53.49 -35.57 -45.46
N VAL A 28 -53.19 -36.76 -44.93
CA VAL A 28 -52.33 -36.93 -43.76
C VAL A 28 -51.18 -37.84 -44.15
N GLY A 29 -49.96 -37.34 -44.04
CA GLY A 29 -48.78 -38.08 -44.49
C GLY A 29 -47.49 -37.32 -44.23
N LEU A 30 -46.40 -37.79 -44.83
CA LEU A 30 -45.11 -37.10 -44.81
C LEU A 30 -44.75 -36.69 -46.23
N PHE A 31 -44.23 -35.49 -46.42
CA PHE A 31 -43.57 -35.16 -47.68
C PHE A 31 -42.37 -36.08 -47.93
N THR A 32 -42.09 -36.36 -49.21
CA THR A 32 -40.92 -37.17 -49.61
C THR A 32 -39.62 -36.46 -49.23
N SER A 33 -38.56 -37.21 -48.96
CA SER A 33 -37.25 -36.63 -48.61
C SER A 33 -36.73 -35.66 -49.68
N GLU A 34 -37.01 -35.94 -50.96
CA GLU A 34 -36.63 -35.10 -52.10
C GLU A 34 -37.24 -33.69 -52.02
N SER A 35 -38.45 -33.55 -51.48
CA SER A 35 -39.11 -32.24 -51.34
C SER A 35 -38.35 -31.26 -50.44
N PHE A 36 -37.47 -31.76 -49.56
CA PHE A 36 -36.68 -30.94 -48.65
C PHE A 36 -35.35 -30.48 -49.26
N THR A 37 -34.87 -31.14 -50.31
CA THR A 37 -33.60 -30.85 -50.99
C THR A 37 -33.79 -30.28 -52.40
N GLU A 38 -34.97 -30.45 -52.98
CA GLU A 38 -35.32 -29.91 -54.30
C GLU A 38 -35.36 -28.37 -54.28
N SER A 39 -34.99 -27.78 -55.41
CA SER A 39 -34.97 -26.33 -55.54
C SER A 39 -36.38 -25.76 -55.39
N THR A 40 -36.50 -24.63 -54.70
CA THR A 40 -37.78 -23.91 -54.60
C THR A 40 -38.38 -23.56 -55.96
N ARG A 41 -37.56 -23.49 -57.02
CA ARG A 41 -37.96 -23.26 -58.42
C ARG A 41 -38.72 -24.44 -59.05
N ASN A 42 -38.46 -25.65 -58.60
CA ASN A 42 -39.02 -26.87 -59.18
C ASN A 42 -40.34 -27.27 -58.50
N ILE A 43 -40.64 -26.71 -57.32
CA ILE A 43 -41.86 -26.96 -56.56
C ILE A 43 -42.91 -25.89 -56.90
N PRO A 44 -44.01 -26.21 -57.63
CA PRO A 44 -44.89 -25.18 -58.22
C PRO A 44 -45.53 -24.20 -57.23
N VAL A 45 -45.84 -24.63 -56.01
CA VAL A 45 -46.43 -23.79 -54.97
C VAL A 45 -45.38 -22.87 -54.33
N LEU A 46 -44.21 -23.42 -54.01
CA LEU A 46 -43.11 -22.66 -53.40
C LEU A 46 -42.48 -21.69 -54.42
N ARG A 47 -42.35 -22.08 -55.69
CA ARG A 47 -41.91 -21.21 -56.78
C ARG A 47 -42.78 -19.96 -56.86
N ARG A 48 -44.11 -20.12 -56.90
CA ARG A 48 -45.04 -18.99 -56.96
C ARG A 48 -44.90 -18.04 -55.76
N ARG A 49 -44.68 -18.57 -54.55
CA ARG A 49 -44.42 -17.76 -53.36
C ARG A 49 -43.07 -17.04 -53.44
N ALA A 50 -42.01 -17.76 -53.80
CA ALA A 50 -40.65 -17.23 -53.90
C ALA A 50 -40.53 -16.14 -54.98
N ASP A 51 -41.19 -16.31 -56.12
CA ASP A 51 -41.19 -15.33 -57.20
C ASP A 51 -41.98 -14.09 -56.82
N TRP A 52 -43.15 -14.26 -56.17
CA TRP A 52 -43.90 -13.13 -55.63
C TRP A 52 -43.09 -12.32 -54.61
N VAL A 53 -42.39 -12.97 -53.66
CA VAL A 53 -41.53 -12.29 -52.68
C VAL A 53 -40.46 -11.46 -53.37
N MET A 54 -39.91 -11.98 -54.46
CA MET A 54 -38.80 -11.35 -55.16
C MET A 54 -39.25 -10.23 -56.10
N GLU A 55 -40.48 -10.29 -56.61
CA GLU A 55 -41.15 -9.16 -57.25
C GLU A 55 -41.44 -8.04 -56.24
N GLN A 56 -42.02 -8.38 -55.08
CA GLN A 56 -42.38 -7.40 -54.05
C GLN A 56 -41.17 -6.75 -53.37
N ALA A 57 -40.06 -7.47 -53.21
CA ALA A 57 -38.82 -6.91 -52.68
C ALA A 57 -38.21 -5.82 -53.60
N ASN A 58 -38.62 -5.79 -54.89
CA ASN A 58 -38.28 -4.75 -55.87
C ASN A 58 -36.77 -4.43 -56.01
N PHE A 59 -35.89 -5.41 -55.77
CA PHE A 59 -34.46 -5.26 -56.00
C PHE A 59 -34.10 -5.39 -57.48
N SER A 60 -33.11 -4.63 -57.94
CA SER A 60 -32.60 -4.70 -59.32
C SER A 60 -32.22 -6.13 -59.71
N ARG A 61 -32.77 -6.61 -60.82
CA ARG A 61 -32.56 -7.98 -61.31
C ARG A 61 -31.06 -8.24 -61.53
N GLY A 62 -30.54 -9.28 -60.88
CA GLY A 62 -29.12 -9.65 -60.96
C GLY A 62 -28.19 -8.91 -59.98
N GLY A 63 -28.69 -7.91 -59.24
CA GLY A 63 -27.95 -7.21 -58.20
C GLY A 63 -27.61 -8.11 -57.01
N HIS A 64 -26.67 -7.66 -56.16
CA HIS A 64 -26.20 -8.42 -55.00
C HIS A 64 -27.34 -8.79 -54.05
N SER A 65 -28.16 -7.81 -53.63
CA SER A 65 -29.30 -8.04 -52.72
C SER A 65 -30.34 -9.01 -53.29
N ALA A 66 -30.61 -8.97 -54.60
CA ALA A 66 -31.52 -9.91 -55.25
C ALA A 66 -30.96 -11.35 -55.25
N LYS A 67 -29.66 -11.52 -55.50
CA LYS A 67 -29.01 -12.84 -55.42
C LYS A 67 -29.00 -13.39 -53.98
N THR A 68 -28.70 -12.53 -53.00
CA THR A 68 -28.67 -12.91 -51.58
C THR A 68 -30.06 -13.24 -51.04
N LEU A 69 -31.09 -12.44 -51.37
CA LEU A 69 -32.48 -12.74 -51.01
C LEU A 69 -32.93 -14.07 -51.62
N ARG A 70 -32.56 -14.33 -52.88
CA ARG A 70 -32.85 -15.62 -53.51
C ARG A 70 -32.19 -16.78 -52.78
N LYS A 71 -30.92 -16.62 -52.36
CA LYS A 71 -30.20 -17.61 -51.55
C LYS A 71 -30.91 -17.83 -50.20
N ILE A 72 -31.38 -16.77 -49.54
CA ILE A 72 -32.12 -16.87 -48.27
C ILE A 72 -33.38 -17.72 -48.44
N ILE A 73 -34.20 -17.43 -49.45
CA ILE A 73 -35.43 -18.19 -49.74
C ILE A 73 -35.07 -19.64 -50.09
N GLU A 74 -34.03 -19.85 -50.89
CA GLU A 74 -33.54 -21.17 -51.30
C GLU A 74 -32.93 -21.98 -50.15
N TYR A 75 -32.60 -21.40 -48.99
CA TYR A 75 -32.16 -22.17 -47.81
C TYR A 75 -33.14 -22.08 -46.65
N TYR A 76 -34.29 -21.43 -46.83
CA TYR A 76 -35.32 -21.33 -45.80
C TYR A 76 -35.91 -22.72 -45.46
N PRO A 77 -36.20 -23.06 -44.19
CA PRO A 77 -36.77 -24.37 -43.85
C PRO A 77 -38.04 -24.66 -44.66
N ARG A 78 -38.05 -25.77 -45.41
CA ARG A 78 -39.15 -26.12 -46.35
C ARG A 78 -40.46 -26.34 -45.63
N GLU A 79 -40.41 -27.03 -44.50
CA GLU A 79 -41.53 -27.28 -43.59
C GLU A 79 -42.27 -25.98 -43.23
N GLU A 80 -41.51 -24.91 -43.00
CA GLU A 80 -42.06 -23.59 -42.71
C GLU A 80 -42.61 -22.90 -43.96
N MET A 81 -41.89 -22.97 -45.08
CA MET A 81 -42.33 -22.35 -46.34
C MET A 81 -43.70 -22.85 -46.80
N TRP A 82 -44.07 -24.10 -46.49
CA TRP A 82 -45.39 -24.66 -46.79
C TRP A 82 -46.51 -24.00 -45.98
N GLN A 83 -46.26 -23.68 -44.71
CA GLN A 83 -47.29 -23.22 -43.78
C GLN A 83 -47.47 -21.70 -43.77
N MET A 84 -46.39 -20.95 -44.04
CA MET A 84 -46.43 -19.49 -44.02
C MET A 84 -47.17 -18.87 -45.22
N SER A 85 -47.67 -17.65 -45.03
CA SER A 85 -48.14 -16.80 -46.13
C SER A 85 -46.95 -16.25 -46.94
N ARG A 86 -47.24 -15.73 -48.13
CA ARG A 86 -46.22 -15.08 -48.97
C ARG A 86 -45.74 -13.76 -48.35
N GLU A 87 -46.61 -13.09 -47.60
CA GLU A 87 -46.32 -11.86 -46.85
C GLU A 87 -45.40 -12.14 -45.64
N GLU A 88 -45.64 -13.22 -44.89
CA GLU A 88 -44.76 -13.68 -43.80
C GLU A 88 -43.36 -14.02 -44.35
N LEU A 89 -43.31 -14.76 -45.47
CA LEU A 89 -42.04 -15.10 -46.12
C LEU A 89 -41.27 -13.84 -46.57
N LEU A 90 -41.95 -12.83 -47.14
CA LEU A 90 -41.34 -11.57 -47.53
C LEU A 90 -40.72 -10.85 -46.33
N ASN A 91 -41.50 -10.66 -45.26
CA ASN A 91 -41.07 -9.95 -44.07
C ASN A 91 -39.88 -10.62 -43.39
N ILE A 92 -39.93 -11.95 -43.22
CA ILE A 92 -38.84 -12.69 -42.61
C ILE A 92 -37.61 -12.71 -43.53
N ALA A 93 -37.77 -12.97 -44.83
CA ALA A 93 -36.63 -13.05 -45.75
C ALA A 93 -35.90 -11.71 -45.89
N LEU A 94 -36.62 -10.57 -45.92
CA LEU A 94 -36.01 -9.24 -45.87
C LEU A 94 -35.34 -8.98 -44.50
N GLY A 95 -35.97 -9.40 -43.41
CA GLY A 95 -35.39 -9.30 -42.07
C GLY A 95 -34.07 -10.08 -41.94
N VAL A 96 -33.99 -11.28 -42.53
CA VAL A 96 -32.77 -12.09 -42.60
C VAL A 96 -31.73 -11.44 -43.51
N LEU A 97 -32.14 -10.84 -44.64
CA LEU A 97 -31.24 -10.12 -45.54
C LEU A 97 -30.53 -8.98 -44.79
N HIS A 98 -31.28 -8.15 -44.07
CA HIS A 98 -30.72 -7.09 -43.23
C HIS A 98 -29.79 -7.62 -42.14
N LEU A 99 -30.04 -8.84 -41.64
CA LEU A 99 -29.21 -9.48 -40.64
C LEU A 99 -27.86 -9.94 -41.19
N PHE A 100 -27.77 -10.27 -42.47
CA PHE A 100 -26.49 -10.58 -43.12
C PHE A 100 -25.63 -9.34 -43.33
N ASP A 101 -26.23 -8.17 -43.53
CA ASP A 101 -25.51 -6.89 -43.59
C ASP A 101 -25.06 -6.42 -42.20
N ARG A 102 -25.86 -6.67 -41.16
CA ARG A 102 -25.56 -6.34 -39.76
C ARG A 102 -25.77 -7.56 -38.85
N PRO A 103 -24.76 -8.44 -38.72
CA PRO A 103 -24.85 -9.65 -37.92
C PRO A 103 -25.13 -9.33 -36.45
N ARG A 104 -26.20 -9.90 -35.91
CA ARG A 104 -26.55 -9.85 -34.48
C ARG A 104 -27.49 -11.01 -34.13
N ALA A 105 -27.63 -11.29 -32.85
CA ALA A 105 -28.64 -12.23 -32.39
C ALA A 105 -30.04 -11.70 -32.72
N ARG A 106 -30.90 -12.51 -33.32
CA ARG A 106 -32.27 -12.13 -33.70
C ARG A 106 -33.16 -13.34 -33.87
N VAL A 107 -34.45 -13.23 -33.54
CA VAL A 107 -35.43 -14.30 -33.76
C VAL A 107 -36.57 -13.86 -34.69
N PHE A 108 -36.99 -14.78 -35.56
CA PHE A 108 -38.19 -14.61 -36.37
C PHE A 108 -39.24 -15.63 -35.92
N LEU A 109 -40.42 -15.16 -35.53
CA LEU A 109 -41.48 -16.00 -34.97
C LEU A 109 -42.60 -16.20 -35.97
N ARG A 110 -43.19 -17.39 -35.98
CA ARG A 110 -44.44 -17.67 -36.68
C ARG A 110 -45.33 -18.54 -35.80
N ARG A 111 -46.55 -18.08 -35.57
CA ARG A 111 -47.56 -18.84 -34.86
C ARG A 111 -48.34 -19.72 -35.83
N ASP A 112 -48.59 -20.97 -35.46
CA ASP A 112 -49.44 -21.86 -36.26
C ASP A 112 -50.85 -21.28 -36.39
N ARG A 113 -51.48 -21.47 -37.56
CA ARG A 113 -52.84 -20.94 -37.85
C ARG A 113 -53.91 -21.47 -36.90
N PHE A 114 -53.70 -22.67 -36.33
CA PHE A 114 -54.59 -23.27 -35.35
C PHE A 114 -54.12 -23.07 -33.91
N ASN A 115 -53.09 -22.24 -33.70
CA ASN A 115 -52.56 -21.90 -32.38
C ASN A 115 -52.12 -23.16 -31.59
N ARG A 116 -51.52 -24.14 -32.28
CA ARG A 116 -51.05 -25.40 -31.68
C ARG A 116 -49.59 -25.33 -31.23
N PHE A 117 -48.76 -24.64 -32.00
CA PHE A 117 -47.34 -24.47 -31.75
C PHE A 117 -46.86 -23.14 -32.35
N VAL A 118 -45.64 -22.75 -32.00
CA VAL A 118 -44.92 -21.64 -32.59
C VAL A 118 -43.60 -22.15 -33.13
N THR A 119 -43.21 -21.67 -34.30
CA THR A 119 -41.86 -21.84 -34.81
C THR A 119 -41.06 -20.57 -34.62
N ALA A 120 -39.78 -20.73 -34.27
CA ALA A 120 -38.87 -19.63 -34.06
C ALA A 120 -37.56 -19.89 -34.79
N LEU A 121 -37.25 -19.04 -35.76
CA LEU A 121 -35.99 -19.08 -36.49
C LEU A 121 -35.02 -18.11 -35.84
N ALA A 122 -34.17 -18.62 -34.96
CA ALA A 122 -33.16 -17.85 -34.26
C ALA A 122 -31.86 -17.81 -35.07
N TYR A 123 -31.27 -16.62 -35.20
CA TYR A 123 -29.95 -16.39 -35.74
C TYR A 123 -29.05 -15.93 -34.61
N ILE A 124 -27.89 -16.58 -34.47
CA ILE A 124 -26.93 -16.37 -33.37
C ILE A 124 -25.52 -16.28 -33.99
N PRO A 125 -24.64 -15.37 -33.54
CA PRO A 125 -23.25 -15.35 -34.00
C PRO A 125 -22.56 -16.72 -33.87
N LYS A 126 -21.91 -17.18 -34.94
CA LYS A 126 -21.33 -18.55 -35.01
C LYS A 126 -20.24 -18.78 -33.98
N ASP A 127 -19.40 -17.79 -33.76
CA ASP A 127 -18.34 -17.75 -32.77
C ASP A 127 -18.85 -17.85 -31.33
N ARG A 128 -20.14 -17.55 -31.12
CA ARG A 128 -20.82 -17.67 -29.82
C ARG A 128 -21.71 -18.92 -29.71
N PHE A 129 -21.98 -19.61 -30.81
CA PHE A 129 -22.95 -20.71 -30.83
C PHE A 129 -22.40 -21.98 -30.13
N ASN A 130 -23.04 -22.36 -29.02
CA ASN A 130 -22.80 -23.62 -28.31
C ASN A 130 -24.12 -24.23 -27.81
N THR A 131 -24.06 -25.46 -27.28
CA THR A 131 -25.25 -26.19 -26.79
C THR A 131 -25.98 -25.45 -25.67
N HIS A 132 -25.25 -24.81 -24.74
CA HIS A 132 -25.84 -24.10 -23.60
C HIS A 132 -26.61 -22.85 -24.07
N LEU A 133 -26.01 -22.04 -24.94
CA LEU A 133 -26.65 -20.87 -25.53
C LEU A 133 -27.92 -21.26 -26.31
N ARG A 134 -27.86 -22.33 -27.10
CA ARG A 134 -29.04 -22.88 -27.81
C ARG A 134 -30.18 -23.22 -26.84
N GLU A 135 -29.87 -23.81 -25.69
CA GLU A 135 -30.87 -24.15 -24.67
C GLU A 135 -31.45 -22.92 -24.00
N GLN A 136 -30.63 -21.94 -23.63
CA GLN A 136 -31.09 -20.67 -23.05
C GLN A 136 -32.02 -19.92 -24.01
N VAL A 137 -31.64 -19.82 -25.28
CA VAL A 137 -32.45 -19.20 -26.33
C VAL A 137 -33.78 -19.94 -26.52
N GLY A 138 -33.73 -21.27 -26.65
CA GLY A 138 -34.94 -22.09 -26.77
C GLY A 138 -35.88 -21.95 -25.58
N GLN A 139 -35.33 -21.93 -24.36
CA GLN A 139 -36.10 -21.72 -23.13
C GLN A 139 -36.69 -20.32 -23.03
N ALA A 140 -35.96 -19.26 -23.42
CA ALA A 140 -36.49 -17.90 -23.43
C ALA A 140 -37.70 -17.77 -24.37
N ILE A 141 -37.60 -18.34 -25.58
CA ILE A 141 -38.73 -18.37 -26.53
C ILE A 141 -39.89 -19.20 -25.96
N ALA A 142 -39.61 -20.36 -25.37
CA ALA A 142 -40.64 -21.21 -24.74
C ALA A 142 -41.37 -20.49 -23.59
N ARG A 143 -40.62 -19.82 -22.71
CA ARG A 143 -41.15 -19.00 -21.60
C ARG A 143 -42.04 -17.87 -22.12
N ALA A 144 -41.66 -17.22 -23.21
CA ALA A 144 -42.42 -16.12 -23.81
C ALA A 144 -43.83 -16.57 -24.26
N TYR A 145 -43.96 -17.82 -24.74
CA TYR A 145 -45.25 -18.40 -25.14
C TYR A 145 -45.92 -19.29 -24.07
N GLY A 146 -45.28 -19.48 -22.91
CA GLY A 146 -45.77 -20.41 -21.88
C GLY A 146 -45.78 -21.88 -22.32
N GLY A 147 -44.93 -22.25 -23.28
CA GLY A 147 -44.84 -23.59 -23.84
C GLY A 147 -43.52 -24.29 -23.52
N LYS A 148 -43.19 -25.31 -24.31
CA LYS A 148 -41.94 -26.08 -24.20
C LYS A 148 -41.27 -26.28 -25.55
N VAL A 149 -39.95 -26.38 -25.56
CA VAL A 149 -39.19 -26.72 -26.77
C VAL A 149 -39.46 -28.18 -27.12
N GLU A 150 -40.17 -28.45 -28.21
CA GLU A 150 -40.44 -29.82 -28.69
C GLU A 150 -39.31 -30.35 -29.55
N SER A 151 -38.79 -29.51 -30.45
CA SER A 151 -37.68 -29.87 -31.32
C SER A 151 -36.86 -28.65 -31.71
N PHE A 152 -35.64 -28.90 -32.16
CA PHE A 152 -34.74 -27.88 -32.67
C PHE A 152 -33.89 -28.45 -33.80
N ALA A 153 -33.54 -27.62 -34.77
CA ALA A 153 -32.69 -27.98 -35.90
C ALA A 153 -31.65 -26.87 -36.14
N PRO A 154 -30.39 -27.06 -35.69
CA PRO A 154 -29.32 -26.10 -35.94
C PRO A 154 -28.75 -26.29 -37.36
N GLN A 155 -28.37 -25.20 -37.99
CA GLN A 155 -27.69 -25.17 -39.28
C GLN A 155 -26.60 -24.12 -39.28
N LEU A 156 -25.37 -24.58 -39.52
CA LEU A 156 -24.19 -23.74 -39.70
C LEU A 156 -24.00 -23.54 -41.20
N GLY A 157 -24.45 -22.38 -41.72
CA GLY A 157 -24.30 -22.02 -43.13
C GLY A 157 -22.90 -21.47 -43.46
N GLU A 158 -22.74 -20.73 -44.55
CA GLU A 158 -21.48 -20.02 -44.89
C GLU A 158 -21.35 -18.68 -44.15
N ASN A 159 -22.47 -18.02 -43.82
CA ASN A 159 -22.49 -16.66 -43.25
C ASN A 159 -22.07 -16.62 -41.77
N GLN A 160 -21.86 -15.44 -41.19
CA GLN A 160 -21.36 -15.27 -39.80
C GLN A 160 -22.33 -15.73 -38.69
N LEU A 161 -23.56 -16.14 -39.05
CA LEU A 161 -24.61 -16.53 -38.09
C LEU A 161 -24.94 -18.02 -38.21
N ALA A 162 -25.01 -18.69 -37.06
CA ALA A 162 -25.67 -19.98 -36.89
C ALA A 162 -27.18 -19.75 -36.87
N ARG A 163 -27.93 -20.63 -37.55
CA ARG A 163 -29.39 -20.58 -37.58
C ARG A 163 -29.93 -21.78 -36.81
N VAL A 164 -30.90 -21.56 -35.93
CA VAL A 164 -31.61 -22.64 -35.25
C VAL A 164 -33.10 -22.46 -35.48
N LEU A 165 -33.74 -23.46 -36.06
CA LEU A 165 -35.20 -23.55 -36.08
C LEU A 165 -35.66 -24.25 -34.80
N PHE A 166 -36.44 -23.57 -33.96
CA PHE A 166 -37.11 -24.14 -32.81
C PHE A 166 -38.59 -24.38 -33.11
N VAL A 167 -39.13 -25.47 -32.59
CA VAL A 167 -40.57 -25.73 -32.53
C VAL A 167 -40.97 -25.70 -31.05
N ILE A 168 -41.83 -24.77 -30.69
CA ILE A 168 -42.37 -24.60 -29.34
C ILE A 168 -43.80 -25.14 -29.33
N GLY A 169 -44.00 -26.26 -28.64
CA GLY A 169 -45.31 -26.87 -28.44
C GLY A 169 -45.89 -26.55 -27.08
N ASP A 170 -47.09 -27.08 -26.82
CA ASP A 170 -47.87 -26.86 -25.60
C ASP A 170 -47.96 -25.39 -25.19
N ILE A 171 -48.05 -24.48 -26.17
CA ILE A 171 -48.12 -23.04 -25.93
C ILE A 171 -49.43 -22.66 -25.24
N ASP A 172 -49.39 -21.61 -24.41
CA ASP A 172 -50.62 -21.02 -23.87
C ASP A 172 -51.38 -20.31 -25.00
N LYS A 173 -52.48 -20.94 -25.42
CA LYS A 173 -53.32 -20.47 -26.52
C LYS A 173 -53.93 -19.08 -26.27
N LYS A 174 -54.04 -18.64 -25.01
CA LYS A 174 -54.59 -17.31 -24.66
C LYS A 174 -53.52 -16.21 -24.63
N ARG A 175 -52.24 -16.58 -24.63
CA ARG A 175 -51.13 -15.62 -24.55
C ARG A 175 -50.91 -14.93 -25.90
N PRO A 176 -50.76 -13.59 -25.95
CA PRO A 176 -50.42 -12.89 -27.20
C PRO A 176 -48.99 -13.23 -27.65
N ASP A 177 -48.65 -12.84 -28.88
CA ASP A 177 -47.27 -12.93 -29.34
C ASP A 177 -46.37 -12.00 -28.51
N PRO A 178 -45.14 -12.42 -28.16
CA PRO A 178 -44.26 -11.63 -27.32
C PRO A 178 -43.75 -10.40 -28.06
N ASP A 179 -43.32 -9.39 -27.29
CA ASP A 179 -42.57 -8.27 -27.84
C ASP A 179 -41.25 -8.78 -28.43
N LEU A 180 -41.18 -8.76 -29.77
CA LEU A 180 -40.01 -9.17 -30.53
C LEU A 180 -38.76 -8.38 -30.16
N HIS A 181 -38.89 -7.10 -29.84
CA HIS A 181 -37.74 -6.26 -29.49
C HIS A 181 -37.17 -6.66 -28.13
N ALA A 182 -38.04 -6.90 -27.15
CA ALA A 182 -37.64 -7.38 -25.83
C ALA A 182 -37.01 -8.78 -25.90
N LEU A 183 -37.57 -9.68 -26.73
CA LEU A 183 -37.05 -11.03 -26.91
C LEU A 183 -35.71 -11.03 -27.66
N ASP A 184 -35.57 -10.22 -28.72
CA ASP A 184 -34.29 -10.02 -29.42
C ASP A 184 -33.22 -9.49 -28.45
N ALA A 185 -33.57 -8.55 -27.56
CA ALA A 185 -32.67 -8.02 -26.54
C ALA A 185 -32.29 -9.08 -25.47
N GLU A 186 -33.24 -9.90 -25.02
CA GLU A 186 -32.96 -11.01 -24.09
C GLU A 186 -32.02 -12.04 -24.70
N ILE A 187 -32.30 -12.49 -25.93
CA ILE A 187 -31.45 -13.43 -26.68
C ILE A 187 -30.07 -12.82 -26.94
N GLY A 188 -30.02 -11.53 -27.28
CA GLY A 188 -28.77 -10.78 -27.44
C GLY A 188 -27.90 -10.79 -26.19
N ARG A 189 -28.49 -10.70 -24.99
CA ARG A 189 -27.75 -10.82 -23.72
C ARG A 189 -27.11 -12.19 -23.52
N PHE A 190 -27.79 -13.28 -23.88
CA PHE A 190 -27.18 -14.62 -23.75
C PHE A 190 -25.98 -14.81 -24.68
N ALA A 191 -25.92 -14.08 -25.79
CA ALA A 191 -24.83 -14.15 -26.76
C ALA A 191 -23.65 -13.22 -26.43
N ARG A 192 -23.74 -12.40 -25.38
CA ARG A 192 -22.63 -11.53 -24.94
C ARG A 192 -21.55 -12.31 -24.24
N THR A 193 -20.31 -11.89 -24.43
CA THR A 193 -19.20 -12.37 -23.60
C THR A 193 -18.96 -11.45 -22.42
N TRP A 194 -18.13 -11.90 -21.50
CA TRP A 194 -17.68 -11.10 -20.38
C TRP A 194 -17.01 -9.80 -20.86
N GLU A 195 -16.27 -9.83 -21.97
CA GLU A 195 -15.62 -8.65 -22.58
C GLU A 195 -16.65 -7.66 -23.15
N ASP A 196 -17.74 -8.15 -23.75
CA ASP A 196 -18.84 -7.31 -24.22
C ASP A 196 -19.51 -6.60 -23.04
N ASP A 197 -19.74 -7.33 -21.95
CA ASP A 197 -20.33 -6.78 -20.73
C ASP A 197 -19.37 -5.82 -20.02
N PHE A 198 -18.06 -6.09 -20.01
CA PHE A 198 -17.04 -5.17 -19.51
C PHE A 198 -17.02 -3.87 -20.30
N THR A 199 -17.01 -3.96 -21.63
CA THR A 199 -17.05 -2.77 -22.51
C THR A 199 -18.33 -1.97 -22.31
N SER A 200 -19.49 -2.64 -22.23
CA SER A 200 -20.77 -1.99 -21.98
C SER A 200 -20.79 -1.31 -20.62
N ALA A 201 -20.36 -2.00 -19.56
CA ALA A 201 -20.36 -1.48 -18.20
C ALA A 201 -19.35 -0.34 -18.04
N LEU A 202 -18.23 -0.37 -18.76
CA LEU A 202 -17.24 0.71 -18.80
C LEU A 202 -17.84 2.01 -19.38
N LEU A 203 -18.67 1.90 -20.42
CA LEU A 203 -19.35 3.06 -21.02
C LEU A 203 -20.36 3.71 -20.06
N ASP A 204 -21.06 2.89 -19.27
CA ASP A 204 -22.08 3.33 -18.31
C ASP A 204 -21.50 3.75 -16.95
N SER A 205 -20.23 3.40 -16.66
CA SER A 205 -19.60 3.63 -15.35
C SER A 205 -19.36 5.12 -15.06
N ASN A 206 -19.55 5.50 -13.80
CA ASN A 206 -19.18 6.80 -13.26
C ASN A 206 -17.75 6.84 -12.66
N LEU A 207 -17.05 5.70 -12.63
CA LEU A 207 -15.66 5.60 -12.15
C LEU A 207 -14.66 6.22 -13.13
N PHE A 208 -15.07 6.40 -14.38
CA PHE A 208 -14.21 6.88 -15.47
C PHE A 208 -14.86 8.07 -16.17
N ASP A 209 -14.07 9.12 -16.41
CA ASP A 209 -14.43 10.17 -17.36
C ASP A 209 -14.33 9.66 -18.82
N ALA A 210 -14.76 10.48 -19.79
CA ALA A 210 -14.82 10.07 -21.19
C ALA A 210 -13.45 9.64 -21.75
N ALA A 211 -12.36 10.32 -21.37
CA ALA A 211 -11.01 10.00 -21.85
C ALA A 211 -10.49 8.73 -21.16
N ALA A 212 -10.74 8.60 -19.86
CA ALA A 212 -10.35 7.43 -19.07
C ALA A 212 -11.07 6.16 -19.51
N ARG A 213 -12.30 6.24 -20.05
CA ARG A 213 -13.02 5.08 -20.61
C ARG A 213 -12.35 4.52 -21.84
N GLU A 214 -12.03 5.36 -22.82
CA GLU A 214 -11.33 4.91 -24.03
C GLU A 214 -9.96 4.32 -23.67
N TYR A 215 -9.26 4.99 -22.75
CA TYR A 215 -7.98 4.53 -22.23
C TYR A 215 -8.08 3.16 -21.52
N ALA A 216 -9.06 2.98 -20.63
CA ALA A 216 -9.29 1.72 -19.93
C ALA A 216 -9.70 0.60 -20.89
N ALA A 217 -10.55 0.88 -21.88
CA ALA A 217 -10.95 -0.08 -22.91
C ALA A 217 -9.73 -0.62 -23.67
N MET A 218 -8.78 0.25 -24.03
CA MET A 218 -7.54 -0.16 -24.69
C MET A 218 -6.59 -0.93 -23.76
N ARG A 219 -6.41 -0.46 -22.51
CA ARG A 219 -5.45 -1.06 -21.56
C ARG A 219 -5.88 -2.44 -21.08
N PHE A 220 -7.16 -2.64 -20.84
CA PHE A 220 -7.71 -3.86 -20.23
C PHE A 220 -8.29 -4.86 -21.25
N ASP A 221 -8.12 -4.61 -22.54
CA ASP A 221 -8.51 -5.55 -23.60
C ASP A 221 -7.80 -6.90 -23.41
N ASP A 222 -8.59 -7.95 -23.17
CA ASP A 222 -8.14 -9.31 -22.83
C ASP A 222 -7.16 -9.38 -21.65
N ALA A 223 -7.19 -8.39 -20.74
CA ALA A 223 -6.27 -8.34 -19.60
C ALA A 223 -6.69 -9.29 -18.46
N PHE A 224 -7.99 -9.55 -18.31
CA PHE A 224 -8.55 -10.39 -17.23
C PHE A 224 -8.56 -11.88 -17.61
N THR A 225 -7.90 -12.70 -16.79
CA THR A 225 -7.83 -14.15 -17.00
C THR A 225 -9.19 -14.83 -16.87
N GLY A 226 -9.34 -16.02 -17.46
CA GLY A 226 -10.58 -16.82 -17.31
C GLY A 226 -10.91 -17.09 -15.83
N ALA A 227 -9.91 -17.43 -15.01
CA ALA A 227 -10.08 -17.65 -13.58
C ALA A 227 -10.60 -16.42 -12.83
N TYR A 228 -10.15 -15.22 -13.21
CA TYR A 228 -10.68 -13.97 -12.64
C TYR A 228 -12.15 -13.79 -13.01
N ARG A 229 -12.49 -14.00 -14.28
CA ARG A 229 -13.85 -13.84 -14.83
C ARG A 229 -14.85 -14.81 -14.23
N ASP A 230 -14.41 -16.00 -13.83
CA ASP A 230 -15.24 -17.00 -13.15
C ASP A 230 -15.59 -16.60 -11.71
N LEU A 231 -14.71 -15.85 -11.03
CA LEU A 231 -14.88 -15.48 -9.62
C LEU A 231 -15.50 -14.10 -9.43
N TYR A 232 -15.21 -13.15 -10.33
CA TYR A 232 -15.62 -11.75 -10.16
C TYR A 232 -16.59 -11.26 -11.23
N PRO A 233 -17.64 -10.55 -10.81
CA PRO A 233 -18.51 -9.86 -11.74
C PRO A 233 -17.80 -8.67 -12.40
N VAL A 234 -18.33 -8.23 -13.54
CA VAL A 234 -17.76 -7.13 -14.34
C VAL A 234 -17.64 -5.82 -13.56
N ASN A 235 -18.60 -5.50 -12.70
CA ASN A 235 -18.54 -4.29 -11.87
C ASN A 235 -17.31 -4.28 -10.95
N GLU A 236 -16.91 -5.43 -10.42
CA GLU A 236 -15.72 -5.56 -9.61
C GLU A 236 -14.45 -5.37 -10.45
N ALA A 237 -14.43 -5.89 -11.68
CA ALA A 237 -13.34 -5.65 -12.63
C ALA A 237 -13.18 -4.17 -13.01
N LEU A 238 -14.28 -3.40 -13.08
CA LEU A 238 -14.22 -1.96 -13.31
C LEU A 238 -13.59 -1.21 -12.13
N ILE A 239 -13.89 -1.61 -10.90
CA ILE A 239 -13.26 -1.01 -9.70
C ILE A 239 -11.77 -1.35 -9.70
N ASP A 240 -11.40 -2.60 -9.96
CA ASP A 240 -10.00 -3.02 -10.05
C ASP A 240 -9.24 -2.25 -11.14
N ALA A 241 -9.85 -2.09 -12.32
CA ALA A 241 -9.28 -1.27 -13.39
C ALA A 241 -9.10 0.20 -12.96
N SER A 242 -10.05 0.76 -12.21
CA SER A 242 -9.97 2.14 -11.73
C SER A 242 -8.84 2.33 -10.71
N GLU A 243 -8.64 1.40 -9.77
CA GLU A 243 -7.54 1.47 -8.78
C GLU A 243 -6.17 1.32 -9.44
N ILE A 244 -6.05 0.41 -10.41
CA ILE A 244 -4.81 0.21 -11.18
C ILE A 244 -4.46 1.47 -11.98
N LEU A 245 -5.46 2.14 -12.59
CA LEU A 245 -5.24 3.36 -13.37
C LEU A 245 -5.02 4.61 -12.52
N ALA A 246 -5.57 4.65 -11.30
CA ALA A 246 -5.37 5.77 -10.37
C ALA A 246 -3.97 5.78 -9.71
N SER A 247 -3.21 4.70 -9.85
CA SER A 247 -1.88 4.55 -9.24
C SER A 247 -0.78 5.05 -10.17
N SER A 248 0.20 5.78 -9.64
CA SER A 248 1.37 6.24 -10.41
C SER A 248 2.16 5.04 -10.96
N ASP A 249 2.87 5.23 -12.07
CA ASP A 249 3.80 4.23 -12.61
C ASP A 249 4.95 3.92 -11.63
N THR A 250 5.25 4.83 -10.70
CA THR A 250 6.26 4.62 -9.65
C THR A 250 5.69 3.93 -8.40
N ASP A 251 4.38 3.75 -8.31
CA ASP A 251 3.75 3.09 -7.18
C ASP A 251 3.91 1.57 -7.32
N VAL A 252 4.70 0.97 -6.44
CA VAL A 252 4.96 -0.47 -6.43
C VAL A 252 3.70 -1.27 -6.06
N ILE A 253 2.85 -0.70 -5.21
CA ILE A 253 1.65 -1.35 -4.69
C ILE A 253 0.54 -0.34 -4.44
N ARG A 254 -0.69 -0.74 -4.78
CA ARG A 254 -1.94 -0.08 -4.37
C ARG A 254 -2.76 -1.04 -3.53
N VAL A 255 -3.42 -0.53 -2.50
CA VAL A 255 -4.22 -1.33 -1.56
C VAL A 255 -5.65 -0.82 -1.56
N ARG A 256 -6.62 -1.73 -1.53
CA ARG A 256 -8.04 -1.42 -1.38
C ARG A 256 -8.67 -2.32 -0.32
N ALA A 257 -9.22 -1.73 0.72
CA ALA A 257 -9.95 -2.45 1.76
C ALA A 257 -11.46 -2.40 1.45
N TYR A 258 -12.13 -3.54 1.48
CA TYR A 258 -13.55 -3.63 1.13
C TYR A 258 -14.23 -4.80 1.84
N ARG A 259 -15.56 -4.89 1.66
CA ARG A 259 -16.40 -5.97 2.19
C ARG A 259 -17.38 -6.39 1.10
N ARG A 260 -17.63 -7.70 0.96
CA ARG A 260 -18.68 -8.22 0.07
C ARG A 260 -20.03 -8.20 0.78
N GLU A 261 -21.10 -8.20 0.00
CA GLU A 261 -22.44 -8.37 0.55
C GLU A 261 -22.53 -9.72 1.30
N GLY A 262 -22.94 -9.68 2.57
CA GLY A 262 -23.03 -10.86 3.44
C GLY A 262 -21.77 -11.19 4.25
N ASP A 263 -20.63 -10.52 4.02
CA ASP A 263 -19.45 -10.69 4.89
C ASP A 263 -19.78 -10.20 6.33
N PRO A 264 -19.38 -10.94 7.38
CA PRO A 264 -19.55 -10.53 8.77
C PRO A 264 -18.87 -9.19 9.11
N ALA A 265 -19.35 -8.51 10.15
CA ALA A 265 -18.81 -7.20 10.56
C ALA A 265 -17.34 -7.25 11.03
N ASN A 266 -16.86 -8.41 11.47
CA ASN A 266 -15.46 -8.65 11.85
C ASN A 266 -14.57 -9.12 10.68
N VAL A 267 -15.14 -9.25 9.47
CA VAL A 267 -14.43 -9.62 8.25
C VAL A 267 -14.17 -8.37 7.41
N MET A 268 -12.99 -8.34 6.81
CA MET A 268 -12.52 -7.34 5.85
C MET A 268 -11.69 -8.04 4.77
N ARG A 269 -11.91 -7.65 3.52
CA ARG A 269 -11.10 -8.10 2.39
C ARG A 269 -10.15 -7.01 1.95
N CYS A 270 -8.98 -7.41 1.50
CA CYS A 270 -7.93 -6.50 1.05
C CYS A 270 -7.47 -6.93 -0.34
N LYS A 271 -7.68 -6.06 -1.33
CA LYS A 271 -7.06 -6.21 -2.64
C LYS A 271 -5.74 -5.46 -2.70
N PHE A 272 -4.70 -6.13 -3.18
CA PHE A 272 -3.40 -5.55 -3.46
C PHE A 272 -3.15 -5.62 -4.97
N TYR A 273 -2.89 -4.47 -5.57
CA TYR A 273 -2.51 -4.34 -6.97
C TYR A 273 -1.00 -4.08 -7.02
N ALA A 274 -0.23 -5.11 -7.36
CA ALA A 274 1.22 -5.05 -7.39
C ALA A 274 1.74 -4.95 -8.83
N ARG A 275 2.60 -3.97 -9.07
CA ARG A 275 3.30 -3.81 -10.35
C ARG A 275 4.62 -4.59 -10.32
N GLY A 276 4.91 -5.35 -11.38
CA GLY A 276 6.16 -6.09 -11.49
C GLY A 276 6.04 -7.53 -10.99
N ASP A 277 6.62 -7.84 -9.83
CA ASP A 277 6.67 -9.20 -9.28
C ASP A 277 5.46 -9.50 -8.37
N ILE A 278 5.11 -10.78 -8.30
CA ILE A 278 4.07 -11.29 -7.40
C ILE A 278 4.40 -10.98 -5.93
N LEU A 279 3.39 -10.57 -5.15
CA LEU A 279 3.60 -10.31 -3.73
C LEU A 279 3.82 -11.62 -2.98
N ALA A 280 4.97 -11.72 -2.30
CA ALA A 280 5.25 -12.85 -1.44
C ALA A 280 4.36 -12.80 -0.18
N LEU A 281 3.55 -13.83 0.05
CA LEU A 281 2.73 -13.95 1.26
C LEU A 281 3.56 -13.85 2.56
N SER A 282 4.79 -14.36 2.54
CA SER A 282 5.72 -14.27 3.67
C SER A 282 6.12 -12.84 4.03
N ALA A 283 5.94 -11.88 3.12
CA ALA A 283 6.13 -10.46 3.38
C ALA A 283 4.81 -9.74 3.75
N THR A 284 3.69 -10.11 3.11
CA THR A 284 2.38 -9.46 3.30
C THR A 284 1.67 -9.88 4.59
N VAL A 285 1.59 -11.19 4.86
CA VAL A 285 0.84 -11.74 6.01
C VAL A 285 1.35 -11.19 7.34
N PRO A 286 2.66 -11.10 7.61
CA PRO A 286 3.14 -10.51 8.87
C PRO A 286 2.68 -9.07 9.10
N ILE A 287 2.55 -8.26 8.04
CA ILE A 287 2.05 -6.87 8.17
C ILE A 287 0.58 -6.89 8.62
N LEU A 288 -0.25 -7.72 7.98
CA LEU A 288 -1.66 -7.87 8.32
C LEU A 288 -1.86 -8.37 9.76
N GLU A 289 -1.05 -9.34 10.19
CA GLU A 289 -1.06 -9.83 11.57
C GLU A 289 -0.70 -8.74 12.59
N LYS A 290 0.31 -7.92 12.28
CA LYS A 290 0.69 -6.77 13.13
C LYS A 290 -0.36 -5.66 13.15
N MET A 291 -1.22 -5.59 12.13
CA MET A 291 -2.41 -4.73 12.10
C MET A 291 -3.62 -5.33 12.84
N GLY A 292 -3.50 -6.51 13.44
CA GLY A 292 -4.56 -7.16 14.22
C GLY A 292 -5.51 -8.04 13.41
N LEU A 293 -5.12 -8.42 12.20
CA LEU A 293 -5.90 -9.27 11.31
C LEU A 293 -5.37 -10.70 11.31
N PHE A 294 -6.27 -11.64 11.10
CA PHE A 294 -5.97 -13.02 10.77
C PHE A 294 -6.32 -13.26 9.30
N VAL A 295 -5.43 -13.89 8.55
CA VAL A 295 -5.62 -14.18 7.12
C VAL A 295 -6.30 -15.54 6.98
N ASP A 296 -7.51 -15.55 6.41
CA ASP A 296 -8.30 -16.77 6.24
C ASP A 296 -8.03 -17.43 4.88
N SER A 297 -7.92 -16.63 3.80
CA SER A 297 -7.60 -17.14 2.46
C SER A 297 -7.03 -16.05 1.53
N GLU A 298 -6.38 -16.48 0.45
CA GLU A 298 -5.91 -15.63 -0.65
C GLU A 298 -6.31 -16.26 -1.98
N VAL A 299 -6.72 -15.42 -2.92
CA VAL A 299 -6.68 -15.72 -4.36
C VAL A 299 -5.86 -14.66 -5.09
N ASN A 300 -5.07 -15.05 -6.10
CA ASN A 300 -4.27 -14.13 -6.89
C ASN A 300 -4.51 -14.31 -8.39
N PHE A 301 -4.38 -13.21 -9.14
CA PHE A 301 -4.58 -13.15 -10.59
C PHE A 301 -3.50 -12.30 -11.24
N GLU A 302 -2.90 -12.81 -12.31
CA GLU A 302 -2.05 -12.00 -13.19
C GLU A 302 -2.92 -11.31 -14.23
N LEU A 303 -2.74 -10.00 -14.40
CA LEU A 303 -3.32 -9.21 -15.48
C LEU A 303 -2.21 -8.78 -16.44
N GLN A 304 -2.50 -8.90 -17.74
CA GLN A 304 -1.61 -8.43 -18.80
C GLN A 304 -2.20 -7.18 -19.45
N LEU A 305 -1.77 -6.01 -18.99
CA LEU A 305 -2.21 -4.74 -19.54
C LEU A 305 -1.54 -4.50 -20.89
N LYS A 306 -2.34 -4.09 -21.88
CA LYS A 306 -1.83 -3.74 -23.22
C LYS A 306 -1.10 -2.40 -23.19
N ALA A 307 -0.26 -2.18 -24.20
CA ALA A 307 0.36 -0.89 -24.43
C ALA A 307 -0.68 0.15 -24.87
N ALA A 308 -0.50 1.38 -24.42
CA ALA A 308 -1.31 2.54 -24.82
C ALA A 308 -0.36 3.73 -25.12
N PRO A 309 -0.83 4.84 -25.73
CA PRO A 309 0.03 5.92 -26.25
C PRO A 309 1.02 6.54 -25.24
N LEU A 310 0.85 6.32 -23.95
CA LEU A 310 1.69 6.85 -22.86
C LEU A 310 2.27 5.77 -21.94
N HIS A 311 1.90 4.49 -22.07
CA HIS A 311 2.34 3.43 -21.16
C HIS A 311 2.63 2.13 -21.91
N PRO A 312 3.76 1.45 -21.64
CA PRO A 312 4.07 0.17 -22.25
C PRO A 312 3.11 -0.93 -21.75
N ALA A 313 3.15 -2.08 -22.42
CA ALA A 313 2.51 -3.28 -21.88
C ALA A 313 3.12 -3.63 -20.53
N GLU A 314 2.29 -4.04 -19.58
CA GLU A 314 2.67 -4.17 -18.18
C GLU A 314 1.97 -5.36 -17.53
N ARG A 315 2.65 -6.02 -16.60
CA ARG A 315 2.06 -7.06 -15.75
C ARG A 315 1.69 -6.49 -14.39
N VAL A 316 0.46 -6.74 -13.98
CA VAL A 316 -0.08 -6.36 -12.67
C VAL A 316 -0.66 -7.60 -12.01
N PHE A 317 -0.29 -7.84 -10.75
CA PHE A 317 -0.87 -8.92 -9.95
C PHE A 317 -1.94 -8.36 -9.02
N ILE A 318 -3.12 -8.97 -9.03
CA ILE A 318 -4.20 -8.70 -8.08
C ILE A 318 -4.20 -9.82 -7.05
N HIS A 319 -3.95 -9.48 -5.78
CA HIS A 319 -4.11 -10.39 -4.65
C HIS A 319 -5.35 -9.98 -3.88
N ASP A 320 -6.38 -10.83 -3.80
CA ASP A 320 -7.55 -10.63 -2.93
C ASP A 320 -7.41 -11.52 -1.69
N ILE A 321 -7.20 -10.88 -0.55
CA ILE A 321 -6.97 -11.53 0.73
C ILE A 321 -8.22 -11.35 1.60
N GLU A 322 -8.78 -12.46 2.06
CA GLU A 322 -9.83 -12.47 3.06
C GLU A 322 -9.22 -12.48 4.46
N THR A 323 -9.65 -11.53 5.29
CA THR A 323 -9.16 -11.40 6.66
C THR A 323 -10.30 -11.20 7.65
N ARG A 324 -10.03 -11.54 8.91
CA ARG A 324 -10.91 -11.25 10.04
C ARG A 324 -10.12 -10.67 11.20
N THR A 325 -10.78 -9.95 12.10
CA THR A 325 -10.12 -9.49 13.33
C THR A 325 -9.67 -10.67 14.19
N ALA A 326 -8.47 -10.58 14.74
CA ALA A 326 -7.94 -11.62 15.61
C ALA A 326 -8.72 -11.75 16.93
N ASP A 327 -9.35 -10.66 17.40
CA ASP A 327 -10.15 -10.61 18.63
C ASP A 327 -11.66 -10.78 18.40
N GLY A 328 -12.09 -10.99 17.15
CA GLY A 328 -13.49 -11.18 16.77
C GLY A 328 -14.35 -9.91 16.81
N LYS A 329 -13.78 -8.73 17.08
CA LYS A 329 -14.54 -7.48 17.09
C LYS A 329 -14.85 -6.98 15.68
N SER A 330 -15.90 -6.17 15.55
CA SER A 330 -16.27 -5.54 14.29
C SER A 330 -15.24 -4.51 13.81
N ILE A 331 -15.05 -4.40 12.50
CA ILE A 331 -14.23 -3.37 11.86
C ILE A 331 -15.15 -2.31 11.26
N ASP A 332 -14.99 -1.07 11.72
CA ASP A 332 -15.56 0.11 11.07
C ASP A 332 -14.75 0.46 9.82
N LEU A 333 -15.09 -0.19 8.72
CA LEU A 333 -14.37 -0.04 7.46
C LEU A 333 -14.58 1.32 6.81
N GLU A 334 -15.70 1.99 7.09
CA GLU A 334 -15.99 3.32 6.55
C GLU A 334 -14.96 4.35 7.06
N THR A 335 -14.63 4.27 8.35
CA THR A 335 -13.64 5.18 8.96
C THR A 335 -12.20 4.67 8.82
N ALA A 336 -11.97 3.36 8.93
CA ALA A 336 -10.64 2.77 9.01
C ALA A 336 -10.08 2.31 7.65
N GLY A 337 -10.91 2.04 6.64
CA GLY A 337 -10.50 1.44 5.38
C GLY A 337 -9.40 2.23 4.68
N ARG A 338 -9.60 3.53 4.46
CA ARG A 338 -8.57 4.36 3.82
C ARG A 338 -7.28 4.47 4.64
N LYS A 339 -7.41 4.55 5.97
CA LYS A 339 -6.26 4.63 6.88
C LYS A 339 -5.46 3.33 6.86
N PHE A 340 -6.14 2.19 6.73
CA PHE A 340 -5.52 0.89 6.54
C PHE A 340 -4.75 0.82 5.21
N GLU A 341 -5.36 1.25 4.10
CA GLU A 341 -4.71 1.28 2.78
C GLU A 341 -3.43 2.13 2.77
N ASP A 342 -3.52 3.35 3.31
CA ASP A 342 -2.39 4.27 3.42
C ASP A 342 -1.30 3.70 4.34
N ALA A 343 -1.71 3.06 5.44
CA ALA A 343 -0.77 2.47 6.40
C ALA A 343 -0.05 1.26 5.84
N PHE A 344 -0.75 0.34 5.19
CA PHE A 344 -0.13 -0.82 4.55
C PHE A 344 0.91 -0.35 3.53
N THR A 345 0.54 0.61 2.68
CA THR A 345 1.45 1.20 1.69
C THR A 345 2.67 1.85 2.37
N ALA A 346 2.48 2.59 3.47
CA ALA A 346 3.59 3.19 4.22
C ALA A 346 4.53 2.14 4.83
N ILE A 347 4.01 1.03 5.35
CA ILE A 347 4.81 -0.06 5.92
C ILE A 347 5.56 -0.80 4.81
N TRP A 348 4.87 -1.14 3.72
CA TRP A 348 5.44 -1.85 2.57
C TRP A 348 6.60 -1.07 1.93
N THR A 349 6.46 0.25 1.84
CA THR A 349 7.49 1.15 1.28
C THR A 349 8.55 1.58 2.29
N GLY A 350 8.52 1.07 3.52
CA GLY A 350 9.49 1.39 4.57
C GLY A 350 9.37 2.79 5.19
N ARG A 351 8.28 3.52 4.91
CA ARG A 351 7.96 4.81 5.55
C ARG A 351 7.43 4.68 6.99
N ALA A 352 7.01 3.48 7.38
CA ALA A 352 6.58 3.15 8.74
C ALA A 352 7.07 1.74 9.13
N GLU A 353 7.27 1.48 10.43
CA GLU A 353 7.65 0.15 10.91
C GLU A 353 6.48 -0.85 10.96
N SER A 354 6.80 -2.13 10.77
CA SER A 354 5.86 -3.25 10.95
C SER A 354 5.95 -3.83 12.36
N ASP A 355 5.11 -3.36 13.28
CA ASP A 355 5.01 -3.87 14.65
C ASP A 355 3.57 -3.78 15.20
N GLY A 356 3.35 -4.21 16.44
CA GLY A 356 2.01 -4.35 16.97
C GLY A 356 1.29 -3.03 17.23
N PHE A 357 1.94 -1.87 17.19
CA PHE A 357 1.25 -0.57 17.23
C PHE A 357 0.37 -0.33 16.00
N ASN A 358 0.63 -1.04 14.89
CA ASN A 358 -0.15 -0.90 13.66
C ASN A 358 -1.62 -1.36 13.84
N ARG A 359 -1.94 -2.16 14.87
CA ARG A 359 -3.33 -2.51 15.19
C ARG A 359 -4.22 -1.30 15.53
N LEU A 360 -3.62 -0.20 15.98
CA LEU A 360 -4.34 1.02 16.33
C LEU A 360 -5.05 1.65 15.13
N ILE A 361 -4.57 1.36 13.92
CA ILE A 361 -5.19 1.85 12.68
C ILE A 361 -6.62 1.30 12.53
N LEU A 362 -6.88 0.08 13.00
CA LEU A 362 -8.22 -0.52 12.96
C LEU A 362 -8.99 -0.32 14.27
N THR A 363 -8.33 -0.31 15.44
CA THR A 363 -9.02 -0.21 16.73
C THR A 363 -9.34 1.22 17.18
N LEU A 364 -8.57 2.23 16.74
CA LEU A 364 -8.73 3.66 17.04
C LEU A 364 -9.10 4.51 15.80
N PRO A 365 -9.28 3.88 14.63
CA PRO A 365 -9.11 4.54 13.34
C PRO A 365 -8.08 5.68 13.27
N CYS A 366 -6.83 5.47 13.71
CA CYS A 366 -5.78 6.49 13.55
C CYS A 366 -5.00 6.33 12.23
N THR A 367 -4.33 7.38 11.79
CA THR A 367 -3.37 7.34 10.67
C THR A 367 -2.11 6.56 11.04
N TRP A 368 -1.36 6.07 10.05
CA TRP A 368 -0.07 5.42 10.28
C TRP A 368 0.94 6.34 10.99
N ARG A 369 0.85 7.65 10.76
CA ARG A 369 1.72 8.65 11.39
C ARG A 369 1.40 8.84 12.87
N GLU A 370 0.11 8.79 13.25
CA GLU A 370 -0.32 8.79 14.65
C GLU A 370 0.08 7.49 15.37
N ALA A 371 -0.02 6.34 14.69
CA ALA A 371 0.50 5.08 15.23
C ALA A 371 2.02 5.16 15.46
N ALA A 372 2.76 5.74 14.51
CA ALA A 372 4.20 5.98 14.65
C ALA A 372 4.54 6.97 15.79
N LEU A 373 3.69 7.98 16.03
CA LEU A 373 3.82 8.88 17.18
C LEU A 373 3.70 8.13 18.50
N ILE A 374 2.66 7.30 18.64
CA ILE A 374 2.47 6.48 19.84
C ILE A 374 3.64 5.51 20.03
N ARG A 375 4.09 4.85 18.94
CA ARG A 375 5.29 4.01 18.93
C ARG A 375 6.51 4.77 19.42
N ALA A 376 6.76 5.98 18.94
CA ALA A 376 7.91 6.77 19.34
C ALA A 376 7.90 7.13 20.84
N LEU A 377 6.73 7.45 21.40
CA LEU A 377 6.54 7.69 22.84
C LEU A 377 6.80 6.43 23.66
N ALA A 378 6.25 5.30 23.22
CA ALA A 378 6.44 4.00 23.86
C ALA A 378 7.91 3.53 23.82
N ARG A 379 8.60 3.72 22.69
CA ARG A 379 10.02 3.39 22.51
C ARG A 379 10.92 4.25 23.40
N TYR A 380 10.62 5.54 23.57
CA TYR A 380 11.32 6.38 24.55
C TYR A 380 11.18 5.81 25.96
N ARG A 381 9.95 5.48 26.38
CA ARG A 381 9.67 4.88 27.69
C ARG A 381 10.43 3.56 27.87
N GLN A 382 10.44 2.70 26.86
CA GLN A 382 11.18 1.43 26.87
C GLN A 382 12.70 1.65 27.11
N GLN A 383 13.30 2.65 26.46
CA GLN A 383 14.73 3.01 26.65
C GLN A 383 15.06 3.51 28.07
N THR A 384 14.06 3.84 28.90
CA THR A 384 14.28 4.18 30.32
C THR A 384 14.52 2.96 31.20
N GLY A 385 14.17 1.75 30.73
CA GLY A 385 14.35 0.48 31.44
C GLY A 385 13.36 0.20 32.59
N LEU A 386 12.38 1.08 32.82
CA LEU A 386 11.43 0.96 33.93
C LEU A 386 10.00 0.58 33.49
N ASP A 387 9.76 0.50 32.18
CA ASP A 387 8.43 0.33 31.59
C ASP A 387 8.07 -1.11 31.22
N PRO A 388 6.77 -1.44 31.16
CA PRO A 388 6.32 -2.72 30.61
C PRO A 388 6.87 -2.97 29.21
N SER A 389 6.94 -4.25 28.82
CA SER A 389 7.42 -4.63 27.49
C SER A 389 6.59 -3.97 26.38
N GLN A 390 7.18 -3.82 25.20
CA GLN A 390 6.49 -3.25 24.03
C GLN A 390 5.13 -3.95 23.78
N THR A 391 5.09 -5.29 23.86
CA THR A 391 3.86 -6.06 23.66
C THR A 391 2.75 -5.69 24.65
N ILE A 392 3.09 -5.44 25.92
CA ILE A 392 2.11 -5.00 26.93
C ILE A 392 1.60 -3.59 26.58
N GLN A 393 2.48 -2.68 26.18
CA GLN A 393 2.09 -1.32 25.78
C GLN A 393 1.16 -1.34 24.56
N GLU A 394 1.48 -2.14 23.54
CA GLU A 394 0.65 -2.34 22.34
C GLU A 394 -0.74 -2.88 22.68
N GLN A 395 -0.80 -3.88 23.58
CA GLN A 395 -2.06 -4.45 24.05
C GLN A 395 -2.90 -3.45 24.84
N ALA A 396 -2.29 -2.73 25.79
CA ALA A 396 -2.97 -1.75 26.62
C ALA A 396 -3.60 -0.62 25.78
N LEU A 397 -2.86 -0.09 24.79
CA LEU A 397 -3.35 0.95 23.90
C LEU A 397 -4.52 0.48 23.02
N ALA A 398 -4.45 -0.76 22.50
CA ALA A 398 -5.50 -1.31 21.65
C ALA A 398 -6.75 -1.76 22.42
N ALA A 399 -6.58 -2.20 23.67
CA ALA A 399 -7.70 -2.50 24.57
C ALA A 399 -8.42 -1.23 25.04
N ASN A 400 -7.73 -0.09 25.04
CA ASN A 400 -8.25 1.18 25.55
C ASN A 400 -8.21 2.31 24.49
N PRO A 401 -8.93 2.17 23.35
CA PRO A 401 -8.84 3.13 22.25
C PRO A 401 -9.26 4.55 22.64
N LYS A 402 -10.20 4.72 23.58
CA LYS A 402 -10.61 6.03 24.12
C LYS A 402 -9.43 6.77 24.76
N ILE A 403 -8.58 6.06 25.51
CA ILE A 403 -7.39 6.62 26.15
C ILE A 403 -6.34 6.98 25.10
N ALA A 404 -6.09 6.09 24.13
CA ALA A 404 -5.17 6.37 23.03
C ALA A 404 -5.61 7.60 22.20
N ALA A 405 -6.92 7.76 21.97
CA ALA A 405 -7.49 8.95 21.33
C ALA A 405 -7.20 10.24 22.12
N LEU A 406 -7.37 10.19 23.45
CA LEU A 406 -7.11 11.33 24.34
C LEU A 406 -5.62 11.70 24.38
N ILE A 407 -4.71 10.72 24.37
CA ILE A 407 -3.26 10.96 24.28
C ILE A 407 -2.93 11.73 22.99
N LEU A 408 -3.46 11.29 21.84
CA LEU A 408 -3.29 11.99 20.55
C LEU A 408 -3.93 13.38 20.58
N ALA A 409 -5.10 13.53 21.20
CA ALA A 409 -5.79 14.82 21.31
C ALA A 409 -5.01 15.83 22.15
N ILE A 410 -4.42 15.40 23.28
CA ILE A 410 -3.55 16.24 24.12
C ILE A 410 -2.31 16.65 23.33
N PHE A 411 -1.68 15.70 22.63
CA PHE A 411 -0.50 15.99 21.81
C PHE A 411 -0.81 17.07 20.74
N ARG A 412 -1.93 16.92 20.02
CA ARG A 412 -2.39 17.93 19.03
C ARG A 412 -2.68 19.28 19.67
N ALA A 413 -3.44 19.32 20.76
CA ALA A 413 -3.76 20.58 21.46
C ALA A 413 -2.48 21.35 21.86
N ARG A 414 -1.45 20.62 22.31
CA ARG A 414 -0.18 21.21 22.73
C ARG A 414 0.68 21.70 21.57
N PHE A 415 0.73 20.98 20.46
CA PHE A 415 1.81 21.16 19.47
C PHE A 415 1.36 21.47 18.05
N ASP A 416 0.10 21.30 17.68
CA ASP A 416 -0.36 21.57 16.31
C ASP A 416 -0.35 23.09 16.05
N PRO A 417 0.53 23.59 15.15
CA PRO A 417 0.65 25.02 14.87
C PRO A 417 -0.54 25.57 14.08
N ASN A 418 -1.36 24.72 13.47
CA ASN A 418 -2.51 25.14 12.67
C ASN A 418 -3.75 25.42 13.53
N LEU A 419 -3.72 25.11 14.83
CA LEU A 419 -4.78 25.50 15.75
C LEU A 419 -4.73 27.02 15.99
N PRO A 420 -5.86 27.74 15.83
CA PRO A 420 -5.94 29.19 16.01
C PRO A 420 -5.97 29.58 17.50
N GLU A 421 -5.05 29.03 18.29
CA GLU A 421 -5.03 29.12 19.75
C GLU A 421 -3.74 29.82 20.25
N SER A 422 -3.92 30.76 21.18
CA SER A 422 -2.84 31.32 22.00
C SER A 422 -2.26 30.28 22.98
N MET A 423 -1.09 30.54 23.56
CA MET A 423 -0.52 29.64 24.58
C MET A 423 -1.45 29.43 25.78
N ASP A 424 -2.23 30.43 26.20
CA ASP A 424 -3.16 30.30 27.33
C ASP A 424 -4.37 29.42 26.97
N THR A 425 -4.92 29.58 25.77
CA THR A 425 -6.02 28.72 25.30
C THR A 425 -5.56 27.27 25.11
N ARG A 426 -4.34 27.05 24.60
CA ARG A 426 -3.71 25.72 24.54
C ARG A 426 -3.55 25.08 25.92
N ARG A 427 -3.15 25.85 26.94
CA ARG A 427 -3.05 25.37 28.33
C ARG A 427 -4.41 24.91 28.86
N ILE A 428 -5.44 25.74 28.73
CA ILE A 428 -6.80 25.43 29.19
C ILE A 428 -7.34 24.18 28.48
N ARG A 429 -7.17 24.10 27.16
CA ARG A 429 -7.61 22.93 26.37
C ARG A 429 -6.87 21.66 26.78
N SER A 430 -5.56 21.74 26.97
CA SER A 430 -4.74 20.60 27.41
C SER A 430 -5.18 20.11 28.79
N GLN A 431 -5.37 21.02 29.76
CA GLN A 431 -5.86 20.69 31.10
C GLN A 431 -7.22 19.99 31.08
N ARG A 432 -8.16 20.48 30.25
CA ARG A 432 -9.48 19.83 30.09
C ARG A 432 -9.35 18.40 29.57
N LEU A 433 -8.50 18.18 28.57
CA LEU A 433 -8.25 16.85 28.02
C LEU A 433 -7.52 15.94 29.01
N GLU A 434 -6.59 16.48 29.79
CA GLU A 434 -5.89 15.76 30.87
C GLU A 434 -6.89 15.28 31.95
N ILE A 435 -7.85 16.10 32.37
CA ILE A 435 -8.92 15.69 33.30
C ILE A 435 -9.77 14.55 32.73
N MET A 436 -10.13 14.63 31.45
CA MET A 436 -10.88 13.56 30.77
C MET A 436 -10.06 12.26 30.69
N LEU A 437 -8.75 12.39 30.47
CA LEU A 437 -7.82 11.26 30.42
C LEU A 437 -7.65 10.61 31.79
N ASP A 438 -7.48 11.39 32.86
CA ASP A 438 -7.40 10.87 34.22
C ASP A 438 -8.67 10.12 34.61
N THR A 439 -9.84 10.65 34.23
CA THR A 439 -11.12 9.97 34.44
C THR A 439 -11.17 8.63 33.72
N ALA A 440 -10.74 8.57 32.46
CA ALA A 440 -10.71 7.33 31.68
C ALA A 440 -9.68 6.32 32.22
N LEU A 441 -8.51 6.79 32.69
CA LEU A 441 -7.48 5.93 33.28
C LEU A 441 -7.99 5.24 34.56
N ASN A 442 -8.84 5.90 35.34
CA ASN A 442 -9.43 5.30 36.55
C ASN A 442 -10.40 4.14 36.25
N GLU A 443 -10.85 3.98 35.00
CA GLU A 443 -11.71 2.88 34.54
C GLU A 443 -10.88 1.65 34.07
N VAL A 444 -9.56 1.75 34.00
CA VAL A 444 -8.67 0.67 33.52
C VAL A 444 -8.54 -0.42 34.58
N VAL A 445 -8.92 -1.64 34.21
CA VAL A 445 -8.95 -2.79 35.14
C VAL A 445 -7.57 -3.43 35.35
N SER A 446 -6.76 -3.52 34.30
CA SER A 446 -5.42 -4.11 34.35
C SER A 446 -4.41 -3.12 34.91
N LEU A 447 -3.69 -3.49 35.98
CA LEU A 447 -2.63 -2.65 36.56
C LEU A 447 -1.46 -2.43 35.59
N ASP A 448 -1.16 -3.43 34.75
CA ASP A 448 -0.12 -3.32 33.74
C ASP A 448 -0.52 -2.34 32.64
N ASP A 449 -1.79 -2.36 32.24
CA ASP A 449 -2.35 -1.44 31.25
C ASP A 449 -2.38 -0.02 31.81
N ASP A 450 -2.89 0.18 33.03
CA ASP A 450 -2.93 1.50 33.68
C ASP A 450 -1.52 2.10 33.74
N ARG A 451 -0.54 1.31 34.21
CA ARG A 451 0.85 1.74 34.30
C ARG A 451 1.42 2.14 32.94
N ALA A 452 1.21 1.34 31.90
CA ALA A 452 1.68 1.66 30.54
C ALA A 452 1.03 2.95 30.02
N LEU A 453 -0.29 3.04 30.10
CA LEU A 453 -1.08 4.15 29.56
C LEU A 453 -0.78 5.45 30.30
N ARG A 454 -0.74 5.43 31.64
CA ARG A 454 -0.50 6.61 32.48
C ARG A 454 0.89 7.20 32.24
N ARG A 455 1.91 6.35 32.04
CA ARG A 455 3.28 6.82 31.77
C ARG A 455 3.44 7.39 30.36
N ILE A 456 2.81 6.80 29.36
CA ILE A 456 2.79 7.35 27.99
C ILE A 456 2.03 8.68 27.98
N ALA A 457 0.87 8.74 28.63
CA ALA A 457 0.09 9.96 28.80
C ALA A 457 0.90 11.08 29.46
N GLN A 458 1.54 10.77 30.60
CA GLN A 458 2.34 11.74 31.31
C GLN A 458 3.52 12.23 30.46
N LEU A 459 4.19 11.35 29.70
CA LEU A 459 5.29 11.74 28.83
C LEU A 459 4.89 12.88 27.89
N VAL A 460 3.70 12.83 27.27
CA VAL A 460 3.21 13.89 26.38
C VAL A 460 3.18 15.26 27.07
N THR A 461 2.81 15.32 28.35
CA THR A 461 2.75 16.57 29.12
C THR A 461 4.14 17.16 29.42
N THR A 462 5.19 16.32 29.42
CA THR A 462 6.59 16.71 29.68
C THR A 462 7.34 17.15 28.43
N ILE A 463 6.78 16.91 27.25
CA ILE A 463 7.36 17.37 25.98
C ILE A 463 7.25 18.91 25.93
N ARG A 464 8.34 19.53 25.48
CA ARG A 464 8.49 20.98 25.34
C ARG A 464 8.43 21.46 23.90
N ARG A 465 8.95 20.66 22.96
CA ARG A 465 8.98 20.94 21.52
C ARG A 465 8.92 19.65 20.73
N THR A 466 8.38 19.72 19.51
CA THR A 466 8.37 18.61 18.55
C THR A 466 8.37 19.14 17.12
N ASN A 467 8.98 18.40 16.19
CA ASN A 467 8.93 18.68 14.76
C ASN A 467 7.81 17.89 14.05
N TYR A 468 6.94 17.18 14.77
CA TYR A 468 5.93 16.29 14.20
C TYR A 468 5.06 16.96 13.11
N PHE A 469 4.75 18.25 13.29
CA PHE A 469 3.94 19.09 12.40
C PHE A 469 4.77 19.91 11.39
N GLN A 470 6.09 19.79 11.39
CA GLN A 470 6.92 20.47 10.39
C GLN A 470 6.82 19.75 9.05
N PRO A 471 6.60 20.49 7.94
CA PRO A 471 6.69 19.93 6.61
C PRO A 471 8.15 19.64 6.25
N ALA A 472 8.35 18.62 5.42
CA ALA A 472 9.58 18.43 4.64
C ALA A 472 9.64 19.49 3.51
N PRO A 473 10.80 19.70 2.86
CA PRO A 473 10.94 20.69 1.78
C PRO A 473 9.92 20.58 0.63
N GLY A 474 9.37 19.39 0.37
CA GLY A 474 8.33 19.14 -0.64
C GLY A 474 6.89 19.29 -0.15
N GLY A 475 6.66 19.79 1.07
CA GLY A 475 5.32 19.90 1.68
C GLY A 475 4.80 18.60 2.31
N GLU A 476 5.43 17.47 2.01
CA GLU A 476 5.13 16.19 2.66
C GLU A 476 5.51 16.17 4.14
N THR A 477 5.05 15.15 4.85
CA THR A 477 5.40 14.96 6.26
C THR A 477 6.81 14.38 6.41
N LYS A 478 7.62 14.89 7.35
CA LYS A 478 8.98 14.36 7.60
C LYS A 478 8.95 12.86 7.99
N PRO A 479 9.90 12.02 7.53
CA PRO A 479 9.93 10.59 7.83
C PRO A 479 10.44 10.26 9.25
N TYR A 480 10.74 11.29 10.05
CA TYR A 480 11.20 11.18 11.42
C TYR A 480 10.46 12.20 12.30
N MET A 481 10.46 11.96 13.60
CA MET A 481 9.90 12.84 14.61
C MET A 481 10.84 12.98 15.79
N SER A 482 10.85 14.17 16.37
CA SER A 482 11.71 14.55 17.49
C SER A 482 10.89 15.13 18.63
N PHE A 483 11.33 14.89 19.86
CA PHE A 483 10.70 15.40 21.07
C PHE A 483 11.77 15.92 22.02
N LYS A 484 11.68 17.21 22.36
CA LYS A 484 12.45 17.79 23.47
C LYS A 484 11.68 17.54 24.76
N ILE A 485 12.24 16.74 25.66
CA ILE A 485 11.59 16.24 26.87
C ILE A 485 12.21 16.92 28.08
N ASP A 486 11.36 17.38 29.00
CA ASP A 486 11.73 17.81 30.34
C ASP A 486 11.90 16.61 31.26
N SER A 487 13.10 16.04 31.28
CA SER A 487 13.39 14.83 32.04
C SER A 487 13.15 14.97 33.54
N HIS A 488 13.24 16.16 34.13
CA HIS A 488 12.90 16.37 35.53
C HIS A 488 11.40 16.16 35.79
N ALA A 489 10.54 16.55 34.85
CA ALA A 489 9.09 16.38 34.92
C ALA A 489 8.63 14.95 34.57
N VAL A 490 9.47 14.13 33.94
CA VAL A 490 9.17 12.71 33.67
C VAL A 490 9.19 11.93 34.99
N ALA A 491 8.04 11.37 35.39
CA ALA A 491 7.99 10.44 36.50
C ALA A 491 8.70 9.13 36.15
N GLU A 492 9.28 8.51 37.19
CA GLU A 492 9.93 7.20 37.10
C GLU A 492 10.95 7.17 35.95
N LEU A 493 11.97 8.03 36.10
CA LEU A 493 13.13 8.10 35.22
C LEU A 493 14.38 7.82 36.05
N PRO A 494 15.32 6.96 35.61
CA PRO A 494 16.52 6.64 36.38
C PRO A 494 17.37 7.87 36.68
N ALA A 495 17.97 7.90 37.86
CA ALA A 495 18.91 8.95 38.25
C ALA A 495 20.31 8.75 37.61
N PRO A 496 21.06 9.84 37.37
CA PRO A 496 20.66 11.23 37.47
C PRO A 496 19.78 11.64 36.28
N LYS A 497 18.74 12.44 36.53
CA LYS A 497 17.86 12.93 35.47
C LYS A 497 18.54 14.07 34.70
N PRO A 498 18.67 13.99 33.36
CA PRO A 498 19.16 15.11 32.57
C PRO A 498 18.30 16.37 32.78
N TYR A 499 18.83 17.54 32.43
CA TYR A 499 18.03 18.75 32.30
C TYR A 499 17.02 18.58 31.15
N ARG A 500 17.47 18.16 29.97
CA ARG A 500 16.62 17.90 28.80
C ARG A 500 17.13 16.71 28.01
N GLU A 501 16.20 16.02 27.38
CA GLU A 501 16.48 14.97 26.40
C GLU A 501 15.87 15.35 25.06
N ILE A 502 16.59 15.13 23.97
CA ILE A 502 15.99 15.15 22.64
C ILE A 502 15.94 13.72 22.14
N TRP A 503 14.73 13.18 22.06
CA TRP A 503 14.44 11.87 21.48
C TRP A 503 14.11 12.03 20.00
N VAL A 504 14.74 11.24 19.13
CA VAL A 504 14.47 11.20 17.69
C VAL A 504 14.09 9.78 17.31
N ALA A 505 12.98 9.62 16.60
CA ALA A 505 12.48 8.33 16.14
C ALA A 505 12.09 8.40 14.66
N SER A 506 12.52 7.40 13.90
CA SER A 506 12.15 7.15 12.51
C SER A 506 12.27 5.66 12.21
N PRO A 507 11.71 5.15 11.10
CA PRO A 507 11.95 3.75 10.69
C PRO A 507 13.42 3.38 10.52
N GLN A 508 14.30 4.36 10.27
CA GLN A 508 15.73 4.16 9.99
C GLN A 508 16.61 4.34 11.23
N VAL A 509 16.21 5.17 12.19
CA VAL A 509 17.04 5.52 13.36
C VAL A 509 16.21 5.79 14.61
N GLU A 510 16.72 5.35 15.74
CA GLU A 510 16.33 5.87 17.06
C GLU A 510 17.54 6.53 17.70
N GLY A 511 17.36 7.66 18.37
CA GLY A 511 18.48 8.37 18.99
C GLY A 511 18.04 9.28 20.12
N VAL A 512 18.96 9.49 21.07
CA VAL A 512 18.74 10.35 22.22
C VAL A 512 19.94 11.26 22.43
N HIS A 513 19.69 12.53 22.75
CA HIS A 513 20.70 13.48 23.19
C HIS A 513 20.35 13.99 24.59
N LEU A 514 21.19 13.67 25.57
CA LEU A 514 21.03 14.03 26.98
C LEU A 514 21.85 15.28 27.28
N ARG A 515 21.21 16.32 27.84
CA ARG A 515 21.88 17.54 28.32
C ARG A 515 21.61 17.75 29.80
N PHE A 516 22.61 18.18 30.56
CA PHE A 516 22.47 18.48 32.00
C PHE A 516 22.45 19.98 32.32
N GLY A 517 22.32 20.82 31.30
CA GLY A 517 22.10 22.25 31.46
C GLY A 517 21.81 22.92 30.12
N PRO A 518 21.49 24.22 30.12
CA PRO A 518 21.16 24.98 28.92
C PRO A 518 22.36 25.13 27.97
N VAL A 519 23.57 25.23 28.53
CA VAL A 519 24.82 25.27 27.76
C VAL A 519 25.60 23.99 28.06
N ALA A 520 25.50 23.02 27.16
CA ALA A 520 26.08 21.69 27.33
C ALA A 520 26.76 21.19 26.05
N ARG A 521 27.83 20.40 26.19
CA ARG A 521 28.58 19.82 25.07
C ARG A 521 28.86 18.34 25.29
N GLY A 522 28.79 17.56 24.22
CA GLY A 522 29.35 16.21 24.23
C GLY A 522 29.21 15.43 22.94
N GLY A 523 29.84 14.26 22.93
CA GLY A 523 29.95 13.42 21.75
C GLY A 523 28.68 12.64 21.41
N LEU A 524 28.50 12.32 20.13
CA LEU A 524 27.43 11.45 19.63
C LEU A 524 27.97 10.06 19.31
N ARG A 525 27.44 9.03 19.95
CA ARG A 525 27.88 7.64 19.79
C ARG A 525 26.99 6.87 18.81
N TRP A 526 27.61 6.14 17.89
CA TRP A 526 26.91 5.08 17.17
C TRP A 526 26.85 3.85 18.08
N SER A 527 25.65 3.53 18.57
CA SER A 527 25.41 2.36 19.42
C SER A 527 24.97 1.15 18.60
N ASP A 528 25.42 -0.03 19.00
CA ASP A 528 24.90 -1.32 18.55
C ASP A 528 23.87 -1.92 19.53
N ARG A 529 23.54 -1.20 20.61
CA ARG A 529 22.55 -1.61 21.62
C ARG A 529 21.16 -1.17 21.20
N ARG A 530 20.30 -2.11 20.84
CA ARG A 530 18.92 -1.81 20.42
C ARG A 530 18.02 -1.36 21.57
N ASP A 531 18.09 -2.05 22.71
CA ASP A 531 17.07 -1.96 23.76
C ASP A 531 17.42 -1.01 24.91
N ASP A 532 18.69 -0.60 25.03
CA ASP A 532 19.16 0.20 26.18
C ASP A 532 20.32 1.16 25.86
N PHE A 533 20.44 1.63 24.62
CA PHE A 533 21.47 2.63 24.28
C PHE A 533 21.30 3.94 25.05
N ARG A 534 20.09 4.30 25.50
CA ARG A 534 19.92 5.46 26.39
C ARG A 534 20.68 5.28 27.71
N THR A 535 20.70 4.08 28.28
CA THR A 535 21.47 3.76 29.48
C THR A 535 22.97 3.89 29.22
N GLU A 536 23.44 3.37 28.08
CA GLU A 536 24.83 3.56 27.63
C GLU A 536 25.20 5.05 27.55
N VAL A 537 24.35 5.86 26.91
CA VAL A 537 24.55 7.30 26.77
C VAL A 537 24.54 7.97 28.14
N LEU A 538 23.61 7.61 29.03
CA LEU A 538 23.53 8.17 30.39
C LEU A 538 24.80 7.91 31.20
N ASP A 539 25.34 6.69 31.15
CA ASP A 539 26.57 6.33 31.85
C ASP A 539 27.79 7.11 31.31
N LEU A 540 27.83 7.35 29.99
CA LEU A 540 28.86 8.19 29.38
C LEU A 540 28.74 9.66 29.82
N VAL A 541 27.52 10.20 29.96
CA VAL A 541 27.35 11.57 30.47
C VAL A 541 27.77 11.66 31.93
N LYS A 542 27.48 10.66 32.78
CA LYS A 542 27.91 10.67 34.19
C LYS A 542 29.43 10.86 34.30
N ALA A 543 30.20 10.12 33.49
CA ALA A 543 31.65 10.29 33.42
C ALA A 543 32.04 11.70 32.92
N GLN A 544 31.35 12.22 31.90
CA GLN A 544 31.58 13.55 31.38
C GLN A 544 31.24 14.67 32.37
N GLN A 545 30.23 14.48 33.23
CA GLN A 545 29.87 15.42 34.29
C GLN A 545 30.99 15.57 35.32
N VAL A 546 31.55 14.44 35.78
CA VAL A 546 32.72 14.46 36.68
C VAL A 546 33.90 15.14 36.00
N LYS A 547 34.13 14.88 34.71
CA LYS A 547 35.18 15.54 33.92
C LYS A 547 34.95 17.05 33.78
N ASN A 548 33.71 17.49 33.60
CA ASN A 548 33.36 18.89 33.38
C ASN A 548 33.04 19.65 34.68
N ALA A 549 33.22 19.05 35.86
CA ALA A 549 32.80 19.64 37.14
C ALA A 549 33.40 21.03 37.44
N ILE A 550 34.51 21.40 36.78
CA ILE A 550 35.24 22.67 36.98
C ILE A 550 35.18 23.56 35.72
N ILE A 551 34.53 23.14 34.63
CA ILE A 551 34.48 23.88 33.36
C ILE A 551 33.04 24.13 32.88
N VAL A 552 32.81 25.32 32.33
CA VAL A 552 31.65 25.60 31.48
C VAL A 552 32.06 25.28 30.04
N PRO A 553 31.27 24.53 29.25
CA PRO A 553 29.90 24.08 29.48
C PRO A 553 29.76 22.76 30.26
N VAL A 554 28.56 22.51 30.83
CA VAL A 554 28.25 21.25 31.51
C VAL A 554 28.18 20.07 30.53
N GLY A 555 28.15 18.84 31.03
CA GLY A 555 28.16 17.63 30.21
C GLY A 555 26.87 17.41 29.40
N ALA A 556 27.03 17.05 28.13
CA ALA A 556 26.01 16.38 27.31
C ALA A 556 26.59 15.09 26.72
N LYS A 557 25.72 14.26 26.14
CA LYS A 557 26.10 13.13 25.29
C LYS A 557 24.88 12.73 24.48
N GLY A 558 25.10 12.26 23.26
CA GLY A 558 24.07 11.59 22.50
C GLY A 558 24.48 10.21 22.04
N GLY A 559 23.50 9.44 21.60
CA GLY A 559 23.72 8.18 20.92
C GLY A 559 22.56 7.85 20.01
N PHE A 560 22.85 7.16 18.92
CA PHE A 560 21.86 6.71 17.95
C PHE A 560 22.09 5.25 17.57
N PHE A 561 20.99 4.59 17.23
CA PHE A 561 20.91 3.21 16.79
C PHE A 561 20.28 3.15 15.39
N PRO A 562 21.06 2.85 14.34
CA PRO A 562 20.54 2.61 13.01
C PRO A 562 19.77 1.28 12.94
N LYS A 563 18.50 1.32 12.57
CA LYS A 563 17.59 0.15 12.63
C LYS A 563 17.64 -0.74 11.39
N THR A 564 18.11 -0.21 10.27
CA THR A 564 18.05 -0.87 8.95
C THR A 564 19.43 -1.23 8.41
N LEU A 565 20.40 -1.47 9.29
CA LEU A 565 21.75 -1.83 8.87
C LEU A 565 21.75 -3.16 8.10
N PRO A 566 22.44 -3.24 6.95
CA PRO A 566 22.70 -4.50 6.29
C PRO A 566 23.66 -5.36 7.14
N PRO A 567 23.87 -6.63 6.79
CA PRO A 567 24.87 -7.48 7.45
C PRO A 567 26.25 -6.79 7.49
N ARG A 568 26.99 -6.97 8.60
CA ARG A 568 28.34 -6.42 8.75
C ARG A 568 29.23 -6.86 7.58
N GLY A 569 29.92 -5.90 6.95
CA GLY A 569 30.77 -6.13 5.79
C GLY A 569 30.10 -5.89 4.44
N ALA A 570 28.78 -5.64 4.39
CA ALA A 570 28.12 -5.21 3.16
C ALA A 570 28.67 -3.85 2.69
N PRO A 571 28.83 -3.61 1.36
CA PRO A 571 29.41 -2.37 0.83
C PRO A 571 28.69 -1.09 1.30
N ASN A 572 27.37 -1.14 1.50
CA ASN A 572 26.54 -0.02 1.91
C ASN A 572 26.35 0.10 3.43
N PHE A 573 27.04 -0.70 4.25
CA PHE A 573 26.89 -0.68 5.72
C PHE A 573 27.18 0.71 6.31
N GLN A 574 28.28 1.32 5.87
CA GLN A 574 28.72 2.62 6.36
C GLN A 574 27.75 3.73 5.94
N ASP A 575 27.27 3.68 4.69
CA ASP A 575 26.37 4.69 4.13
C ASP A 575 25.03 4.72 4.87
N VAL A 576 24.45 3.56 5.18
CA VAL A 576 23.21 3.46 5.97
C VAL A 576 23.41 4.04 7.38
N GLY A 577 24.55 3.78 8.01
CA GLY A 577 24.90 4.38 9.30
C GLY A 577 25.04 5.89 9.26
N ILE A 578 25.64 6.42 8.18
CA ILE A 578 25.78 7.85 7.94
C ILE A 578 24.41 8.51 7.73
N GLU A 579 23.50 7.91 6.96
CA GLU A 579 22.16 8.45 6.76
C GLU A 579 21.32 8.45 8.05
N ALA A 580 21.46 7.41 8.88
CA ALA A 580 20.88 7.39 10.22
C ALA A 580 21.42 8.53 11.10
N TYR A 581 22.74 8.76 11.08
CA TYR A 581 23.39 9.87 11.79
C TYR A 581 22.89 11.24 11.30
N LYS A 582 22.80 11.44 9.99
CA LYS A 582 22.27 12.68 9.39
C LYS A 582 20.83 12.93 9.82
N THR A 583 19.99 11.90 9.79
CA THR A 583 18.59 11.99 10.23
C THR A 583 18.49 12.34 11.72
N PHE A 584 19.33 11.75 12.55
CA PHE A 584 19.40 12.10 13.97
C PHE A 584 19.76 13.58 14.18
N LEU A 585 20.80 14.09 13.51
CA LEU A 585 21.20 15.50 13.60
C LEU A 585 20.13 16.47 13.10
N ARG A 586 19.50 16.18 11.96
CA ARG A 586 18.35 16.95 11.45
C ARG A 586 17.23 17.02 12.50
N GLY A 587 16.95 15.88 13.14
CA GLY A 587 15.98 15.79 14.23
C GLY A 587 16.33 16.65 15.45
N LEU A 588 17.61 16.81 15.80
CA LEU A 588 18.04 17.71 16.88
C LEU A 588 17.87 19.18 16.48
N LEU A 589 18.32 19.55 15.27
CA LEU A 589 18.30 20.93 14.78
C LEU A 589 16.88 21.44 14.50
N ASP A 590 15.97 20.57 14.06
CA ASP A 590 14.57 20.91 13.77
C ASP A 590 13.81 21.54 14.95
N ILE A 591 14.26 21.29 16.18
CA ILE A 591 13.61 21.79 17.41
C ILE A 591 14.53 22.70 18.25
N THR A 592 15.70 23.04 17.74
CA THR A 592 16.69 23.91 18.38
C THR A 592 16.57 25.33 17.81
N ASP A 593 16.53 26.36 18.67
CA ASP A 593 16.47 27.73 18.18
C ASP A 593 17.77 28.11 17.46
N ASN A 594 17.70 29.09 16.57
CA ASN A 594 18.88 29.64 15.89
C ASN A 594 19.17 31.06 16.39
N ILE A 595 20.34 31.61 16.07
CA ILE A 595 20.69 33.02 16.31
C ILE A 595 20.92 33.70 14.96
N VAL A 596 20.18 34.78 14.69
CA VAL A 596 20.32 35.58 13.47
C VAL A 596 20.56 37.04 13.87
N GLY A 597 21.79 37.51 13.65
CA GLY A 597 22.26 38.76 14.27
C GLY A 597 22.26 38.61 15.79
N ASP A 598 21.63 39.55 16.50
CA ASP A 598 21.54 39.53 17.97
C ASP A 598 20.21 38.94 18.48
N LYS A 599 19.43 38.25 17.63
CA LYS A 599 18.10 37.74 17.99
C LYS A 599 18.01 36.22 17.87
N VAL A 600 17.34 35.62 18.84
CA VAL A 600 16.95 34.21 18.78
C VAL A 600 15.81 34.06 17.77
N LYS A 601 15.98 33.14 16.81
CA LYS A 601 15.01 32.78 15.80
C LYS A 601 14.49 31.36 16.08
N PRO A 602 13.20 31.19 16.43
CA PRO A 602 12.61 29.87 16.65
C PRO A 602 12.55 29.03 15.36
N PRO A 603 12.53 27.69 15.45
CA PRO A 603 12.25 26.82 14.32
C PRO A 603 10.85 27.07 13.75
N PRO A 604 10.66 26.93 12.42
CA PRO A 604 9.35 27.05 11.80
C PRO A 604 8.39 25.95 12.30
N SER A 605 7.11 26.26 12.42
CA SER A 605 6.04 25.31 12.76
C SER A 605 6.28 24.51 14.06
N VAL A 606 6.92 25.13 15.05
CA VAL A 606 7.14 24.55 16.40
C VAL A 606 6.50 25.44 17.45
N ILE A 607 5.59 24.84 18.24
CA ILE A 607 5.08 25.46 19.47
C ILE A 607 6.08 25.21 20.60
N ARG A 608 6.52 26.29 21.26
CA ARG A 608 7.52 26.26 22.33
C ARG A 608 6.84 26.36 23.70
N TRP A 609 7.04 25.33 24.52
CA TRP A 609 6.57 25.27 25.92
C TRP A 609 7.69 25.51 26.94
N ASP A 610 8.81 26.06 26.47
CA ASP A 610 10.01 26.42 27.20
C ASP A 610 10.61 27.71 26.65
N ASP A 611 11.66 28.21 27.32
CA ASP A 611 12.38 29.42 26.93
C ASP A 611 13.30 29.19 25.72
N ASP A 612 13.98 30.25 25.29
CA ASP A 612 14.96 30.21 24.21
C ASP A 612 16.08 29.19 24.49
N ASP A 613 16.41 28.38 23.48
CA ASP A 613 17.39 27.30 23.54
C ASP A 613 18.08 27.15 22.19
N SER A 614 19.11 27.98 21.99
CA SER A 614 19.89 28.04 20.75
C SER A 614 21.24 27.31 20.82
N TYR A 615 21.63 26.83 22.01
CA TYR A 615 22.94 26.22 22.21
C TYR A 615 22.87 24.69 22.08
N LEU A 616 23.33 24.18 20.94
CA LEU A 616 23.52 22.76 20.67
C LEU A 616 24.90 22.55 20.03
N VAL A 617 25.80 21.89 20.76
CA VAL A 617 27.15 21.53 20.27
C VAL A 617 27.33 20.03 20.39
N VAL A 618 27.80 19.43 19.30
CA VAL A 618 28.08 18.00 19.22
C VAL A 618 29.59 17.76 19.10
N ALA A 619 30.02 16.52 19.32
CA ALA A 619 31.39 16.10 19.11
C ALA A 619 31.44 14.66 18.59
N ALA A 620 32.58 14.26 18.05
CA ALA A 620 32.82 12.86 17.71
C ALA A 620 32.91 11.98 18.97
N ASP A 621 32.50 10.73 18.83
CA ASP A 621 32.67 9.65 19.80
C ASP A 621 32.94 8.31 19.06
N LYS A 622 32.83 7.18 19.76
CA LYS A 622 32.96 5.85 19.17
C LYS A 622 31.96 5.69 18.01
N GLY A 623 32.48 5.27 16.86
CA GLY A 623 31.71 5.04 15.63
C GLY A 623 31.38 6.31 14.84
N THR A 624 31.79 7.50 15.31
CA THR A 624 31.53 8.79 14.64
C THR A 624 32.80 9.65 14.51
N ALA A 625 33.98 9.06 14.69
CA ALA A 625 35.28 9.76 14.68
C ALA A 625 35.49 10.66 13.45
N THR A 626 35.01 10.26 12.28
CA THR A 626 35.14 11.00 11.01
C THR A 626 33.90 11.82 10.64
N PHE A 627 32.88 11.88 11.52
CA PHE A 627 31.56 12.43 11.18
C PHE A 627 31.41 13.93 11.53
N SER A 628 32.44 14.55 12.10
CA SER A 628 32.40 15.97 12.47
C SER A 628 32.11 16.88 11.27
N ASP A 629 32.74 16.61 10.12
CA ASP A 629 32.52 17.38 8.89
C ASP A 629 31.10 17.19 8.34
N ILE A 630 30.54 15.99 8.49
CA ILE A 630 29.14 15.72 8.13
C ILE A 630 28.20 16.56 9.01
N ALA A 631 28.47 16.64 10.32
CA ALA A 631 27.66 17.42 11.24
C ALA A 631 27.74 18.93 10.98
N ASN A 632 28.94 19.44 10.69
CA ASN A 632 29.16 20.83 10.31
C ASN A 632 28.48 21.18 8.98
N GLY A 633 28.51 20.25 8.00
CA GLY A 633 27.77 20.41 6.75
C GLY A 633 26.25 20.54 6.98
N ILE A 634 25.66 19.69 7.81
CA ILE A 634 24.22 19.79 8.15
C ILE A 634 23.92 21.08 8.91
N SER A 635 24.78 21.49 9.84
CA SER A 635 24.66 22.78 10.54
C SER A 635 24.61 23.95 9.55
N ALA A 636 25.48 23.93 8.54
CA ALA A 636 25.51 24.92 7.47
C ALA A 636 24.23 24.88 6.59
N ASP A 637 23.73 23.70 6.23
CA ASP A 637 22.47 23.53 5.48
C ASP A 637 21.27 24.13 6.23
N TYR A 638 21.27 24.03 7.56
CA TYR A 638 20.26 24.63 8.44
C TYR A 638 20.49 26.14 8.67
N GLY A 639 21.62 26.68 8.24
CA GLY A 639 22.06 28.05 8.56
C GLY A 639 22.22 28.27 10.07
N HIS A 640 22.55 27.22 10.83
CA HIS A 640 22.69 27.29 12.28
C HIS A 640 23.89 28.17 12.65
N TRP A 641 23.73 29.05 13.64
CA TRP A 641 24.67 30.14 13.96
C TRP A 641 26.10 29.69 14.33
N LEU A 642 26.25 28.47 14.84
CA LEU A 642 27.56 27.88 15.12
C LEU A 642 28.32 27.46 13.85
N GLY A 643 27.65 27.27 12.71
CA GLY A 643 28.30 26.91 11.44
C GLY A 643 29.23 25.70 11.58
N ASP A 644 30.51 25.91 11.27
CA ASP A 644 31.62 24.95 11.35
C ASP A 644 32.13 24.68 12.78
N ALA A 645 31.67 25.46 13.76
CA ALA A 645 31.91 25.23 15.18
C ALA A 645 30.83 24.36 15.85
N PHE A 646 29.82 23.89 15.11
CA PHE A 646 28.75 23.04 15.63
C PHE A 646 29.27 21.69 16.15
N ALA A 647 30.20 21.09 15.42
CA ALA A 647 30.86 19.84 15.78
C ALA A 647 32.37 20.04 15.93
N SER A 648 32.90 19.69 17.10
CA SER A 648 34.34 19.75 17.34
C SER A 648 35.09 18.55 16.76
N GLY A 649 36.27 18.79 16.18
CA GLY A 649 37.15 17.73 15.63
C GLY A 649 36.89 17.41 14.16
N GLY A 650 36.44 18.40 13.38
CA GLY A 650 36.40 18.32 11.92
C GLY A 650 37.73 18.71 11.27
N SER A 651 37.76 18.74 9.94
CA SER A 651 38.92 19.18 9.14
C SER A 651 39.27 20.65 9.34
N VAL A 652 38.33 21.45 9.83
CA VAL A 652 38.51 22.86 10.20
C VAL A 652 38.63 22.96 11.73
N GLY A 653 39.84 23.29 12.21
CA GLY A 653 40.12 23.49 13.64
C GLY A 653 41.45 22.87 14.12
N TYR A 654 41.63 22.80 15.43
CA TYR A 654 42.82 22.21 16.06
C TYR A 654 42.69 20.69 16.17
N ASP A 655 43.59 19.93 15.55
CA ASP A 655 43.70 18.49 15.78
C ASP A 655 44.25 18.25 17.20
N HIS A 656 43.36 17.86 18.10
CA HIS A 656 43.69 17.65 19.51
C HIS A 656 44.70 16.52 19.74
N LYS A 657 44.75 15.52 18.85
CA LYS A 657 45.72 14.41 18.89
C LYS A 657 47.07 14.89 18.38
N ALA A 658 47.11 15.55 17.22
CA ALA A 658 48.36 16.09 16.67
C ALA A 658 49.00 17.15 17.59
N MET A 659 48.17 17.93 18.27
CA MET A 659 48.65 18.91 19.25
C MET A 659 48.94 18.31 20.63
N GLY A 660 48.53 17.07 20.88
CA GLY A 660 48.71 16.36 22.15
C GLY A 660 48.04 17.06 23.35
N ILE A 661 46.89 17.70 23.15
CA ILE A 661 46.27 18.58 24.16
C ILE A 661 45.92 17.80 25.44
N THR A 662 45.32 16.61 25.29
CA THR A 662 44.97 15.75 26.43
C THR A 662 46.23 15.29 27.17
N ALA A 663 47.23 14.80 26.44
CA ALA A 663 48.48 14.32 27.01
C ALA A 663 49.23 15.43 27.76
N LYS A 664 49.32 16.63 27.17
CA LYS A 664 49.95 17.81 27.80
C LYS A 664 49.23 18.21 29.08
N GLY A 665 47.90 18.29 29.04
CA GLY A 665 47.10 18.59 30.24
C GLY A 665 47.28 17.57 31.36
N ALA A 666 47.25 16.27 31.02
CA ALA A 666 47.54 15.21 31.99
C ALA A 666 48.97 15.31 32.52
N TRP A 667 49.94 15.65 31.67
CA TRP A 667 51.34 15.78 32.05
C TRP A 667 51.61 16.94 33.01
N GLU A 668 50.87 18.04 32.93
CA GLU A 668 50.93 19.09 33.94
C GLU A 668 50.52 18.58 35.33
N ALA A 669 49.50 17.71 35.41
CA ALA A 669 49.11 17.07 36.66
C ALA A 669 50.20 16.12 37.17
N VAL A 670 50.83 15.35 36.27
CA VAL A 670 51.97 14.48 36.61
C VAL A 670 53.15 15.31 37.14
N LYS A 671 53.54 16.39 36.45
CA LYS A 671 54.60 17.31 36.91
C LYS A 671 54.29 17.88 38.28
N ARG A 672 53.05 18.31 38.51
CA ARG A 672 52.63 18.82 39.82
C ARG A 672 52.76 17.76 40.91
N HIS A 673 52.27 16.54 40.67
CA HIS A 673 52.34 15.45 41.64
C HIS A 673 53.79 15.11 42.00
N PHE A 674 54.67 14.98 41.00
CA PHE A 674 56.09 14.72 41.24
C PHE A 674 56.80 15.88 41.96
N ARG A 675 56.41 17.12 41.66
CA ARG A 675 56.90 18.30 42.38
C ARG A 675 56.48 18.30 43.85
N GLU A 676 55.27 17.85 44.18
CA GLU A 676 54.78 17.73 45.57
C GLU A 676 55.58 16.71 46.39
N ILE A 677 56.17 15.69 45.74
CA ILE A 677 57.10 14.73 46.36
C ILE A 677 58.58 15.10 46.16
N GLY A 678 58.87 16.33 45.72
CA GLY A 678 60.23 16.87 45.64
C GLY A 678 61.07 16.38 44.48
N LYS A 679 60.47 15.89 43.39
CA LYS A 679 61.18 15.35 42.21
C LYS A 679 60.87 16.13 40.93
N ASN A 680 61.91 16.54 40.20
CA ASN A 680 61.75 17.21 38.90
C ASN A 680 61.88 16.22 37.73
N ILE A 681 60.76 15.67 37.27
CA ILE A 681 60.70 14.70 36.16
C ILE A 681 61.08 15.24 34.77
N GLN A 682 61.45 16.51 34.66
CA GLN A 682 62.02 17.09 33.43
C GLN A 682 63.55 17.05 33.44
N GLU A 683 64.17 16.94 34.62
CA GLU A 683 65.62 16.97 34.79
C GLU A 683 66.16 15.64 35.35
N GLU A 684 65.35 14.92 36.12
CA GLU A 684 65.71 13.67 36.79
C GLU A 684 65.03 12.45 36.16
N GLU A 685 65.75 11.33 36.11
CA GLU A 685 65.22 10.07 35.57
C GLU A 685 64.15 9.44 36.47
N PHE A 686 63.13 8.86 35.85
CA PHE A 686 62.04 8.18 36.54
C PHE A 686 61.48 7.05 35.68
N THR A 687 60.92 6.05 36.34
CA THR A 687 60.37 4.87 35.68
C THR A 687 58.89 5.03 35.38
N VAL A 688 58.45 4.43 34.27
CA VAL A 688 57.04 4.44 33.83
C VAL A 688 56.61 3.04 33.44
N ILE A 689 55.40 2.67 33.84
CA ILE A 689 54.62 1.58 33.25
C ILE A 689 53.33 2.21 32.75
N GLY A 690 52.94 1.97 31.50
CA GLY A 690 51.75 2.59 30.93
C GLY A 690 50.88 1.64 30.14
N VAL A 691 49.62 2.05 29.93
CA VAL A 691 48.63 1.34 29.13
C VAL A 691 48.46 2.09 27.81
N GLY A 692 48.73 1.42 26.70
CA GLY A 692 48.76 1.97 25.35
C GLY A 692 50.09 1.72 24.65
N ASP A 693 50.22 2.34 23.47
CA ASP A 693 51.41 2.26 22.61
C ASP A 693 51.72 3.64 21.99
N MET A 694 52.84 3.73 21.27
CA MET A 694 53.27 4.99 20.65
C MET A 694 52.34 5.48 19.52
N SER A 695 51.42 4.67 18.99
CA SER A 695 50.39 5.11 18.02
C SER A 695 49.18 5.80 18.68
N GLY A 696 49.02 5.61 20.01
CA GLY A 696 47.93 6.17 20.81
C GLY A 696 48.07 7.67 21.11
N ASP A 697 46.94 8.37 21.24
CA ASP A 697 46.91 9.81 21.54
C ASP A 697 47.57 10.15 22.89
N VAL A 698 47.03 9.63 23.99
CA VAL A 698 47.50 10.00 25.34
C VAL A 698 48.87 9.40 25.66
N PHE A 699 49.05 8.10 25.38
CA PHE A 699 50.31 7.41 25.65
C PHE A 699 51.44 7.95 24.78
N GLY A 700 51.26 7.97 23.45
CA GLY A 700 52.29 8.36 22.50
C GLY A 700 52.76 9.80 22.74
N ASN A 701 51.84 10.77 22.76
CA ASN A 701 52.20 12.15 23.08
C ASN A 701 52.83 12.27 24.47
N GLY A 702 52.25 11.61 25.48
CA GLY A 702 52.71 11.69 26.87
C GLY A 702 54.14 11.19 27.07
N MET A 703 54.49 10.08 26.40
CA MET A 703 55.84 9.51 26.47
C MET A 703 56.91 10.43 25.85
N LEU A 704 56.53 11.39 25.01
CA LEU A 704 57.47 12.36 24.43
C LEU A 704 57.64 13.64 25.27
N LEU A 705 56.81 13.86 26.30
CA LEU A 705 56.83 15.07 27.13
C LEU A 705 57.94 15.10 28.20
N SER A 706 58.75 14.05 28.32
CA SER A 706 60.01 14.08 29.05
C SER A 706 61.06 13.18 28.42
N ARG A 707 62.27 13.72 28.30
CA ARG A 707 63.46 12.97 27.88
C ARG A 707 64.00 12.07 28.98
N LYS A 708 63.55 12.23 30.21
CA LYS A 708 64.05 11.51 31.41
C LYS A 708 63.24 10.25 31.76
N ILE A 709 62.29 9.86 30.92
CA ILE A 709 61.49 8.65 31.11
C ILE A 709 62.33 7.40 30.87
N ARG A 710 62.24 6.46 31.81
CA ARG A 710 62.70 5.07 31.72
C ARG A 710 61.48 4.16 31.65
N LEU A 711 61.03 3.83 30.44
CA LEU A 711 59.82 3.03 30.21
C LEU A 711 60.11 1.55 30.49
N LEU A 712 59.58 1.03 31.60
CA LEU A 712 59.79 -0.36 32.03
C LEU A 712 58.82 -1.33 31.34
N ALA A 713 57.59 -0.90 31.11
CA ALA A 713 56.60 -1.70 30.41
C ALA A 713 55.51 -0.83 29.76
N ALA A 714 54.97 -1.34 28.65
CA ALA A 714 53.80 -0.78 28.00
C ALA A 714 52.94 -1.93 27.45
N PHE A 715 51.62 -1.81 27.50
CA PHE A 715 50.74 -2.83 26.91
C PHE A 715 49.45 -2.22 26.38
N ASP A 716 48.95 -2.77 25.29
CA ASP A 716 47.64 -2.45 24.74
C ASP A 716 46.86 -3.75 24.43
N HIS A 717 45.79 -3.66 23.65
CA HIS A 717 45.01 -4.81 23.22
C HIS A 717 45.74 -5.76 22.23
N ARG A 718 46.90 -5.37 21.71
CA ARG A 718 47.65 -6.10 20.68
C ARG A 718 48.94 -6.68 21.25
N ASP A 719 49.73 -5.85 21.92
CA ASP A 719 51.11 -6.13 22.25
C ASP A 719 51.47 -5.80 23.71
N ILE A 720 52.50 -6.46 24.22
CA ILE A 720 53.11 -6.20 25.54
C ILE A 720 54.61 -5.98 25.35
N PHE A 721 55.10 -4.83 25.79
CA PHE A 721 56.52 -4.46 25.86
C PHE A 721 56.98 -4.47 27.32
N ILE A 722 58.13 -5.12 27.58
CA ILE A 722 58.77 -5.14 28.90
C ILE A 722 60.28 -4.97 28.70
N ASP A 723 60.84 -3.93 29.30
CA ASP A 723 62.27 -3.71 29.44
C ASP A 723 62.59 -3.52 30.93
N PRO A 724 63.16 -4.53 31.61
CA PRO A 724 63.50 -4.42 33.04
C PRO A 724 64.63 -3.44 33.33
N ASN A 725 65.45 -3.07 32.33
CA ASN A 725 66.58 -2.15 32.51
C ASN A 725 66.72 -1.21 31.30
N PRO A 726 65.76 -0.29 31.11
CA PRO A 726 65.80 0.68 30.04
C PRO A 726 67.08 1.50 30.19
N GLY A 727 67.87 1.49 29.12
CA GLY A 727 69.17 2.12 29.05
C GLY A 727 69.09 3.64 29.04
N ASP A 728 69.94 4.27 28.22
CA ASP A 728 70.05 5.73 28.13
C ASP A 728 68.71 6.41 27.79
N SER A 729 68.24 7.30 28.69
CA SER A 729 66.93 7.96 28.58
C SER A 729 66.80 8.87 27.35
N GLU A 730 67.91 9.45 26.88
CA GLU A 730 67.95 10.28 25.67
C GLU A 730 67.80 9.42 24.41
N LYS A 731 68.52 8.29 24.33
CA LYS A 731 68.37 7.32 23.22
C LYS A 731 66.96 6.73 23.19
N ASN A 732 66.43 6.39 24.35
CA ASN A 732 65.07 5.86 24.48
C ASN A 732 64.01 6.89 24.08
N TRP A 733 64.26 8.19 24.29
CA TRP A 733 63.36 9.23 23.79
C TRP A 733 63.37 9.33 22.26
N ILE A 734 64.55 9.27 21.63
CA ILE A 734 64.67 9.26 20.17
C ILE A 734 63.90 8.07 19.58
N GLU A 735 64.05 6.89 20.19
CA GLU A 735 63.38 5.68 19.71
C GLU A 735 61.85 5.76 19.88
N ARG A 736 61.37 6.26 21.03
CA ARG A 736 59.94 6.53 21.21
C ARG A 736 59.43 7.53 20.17
N LYS A 737 60.19 8.59 19.88
CA LYS A 737 59.83 9.57 18.84
C LYS A 737 59.82 8.98 17.43
N ARG A 738 60.65 7.97 17.15
CA ARG A 738 60.65 7.25 15.86
C ARG A 738 59.41 6.36 15.70
N LEU A 739 58.91 5.82 16.82
CA LEU A 739 57.72 4.96 16.87
C LEU A 739 56.39 5.73 16.89
N PHE A 740 56.40 6.99 17.32
CA PHE A 740 55.26 7.92 17.26
C PHE A 740 55.14 8.52 15.87
#